data_AF-A0A9P1NY29-F1
#
_entry.id   AF-A0A9P1NY29-F1
#
_cell.length_a   1.000
_cell.length_b   1.000
_cell.length_c   1.000
_cell.angle_alpha   90.00
_cell.angle_beta   90.00
_cell.angle_gamma   90.00
#
_symmetry.space_group_name_H-M   'P 1'
#
loop_
_entity.id
_entity.type
_entity.pdbx_description
1 polymer ?
#
loop_
_entity_poly.entity_id
_entity_poly.type
_entity_poly.pdbx_seq_one_letter_code
_entity_poly.pdbx_strand_id
1 'polypeptide(L)'
;MDKNPEPSTMSDRFWWLRFLLIAIATSGLCITLAVSLETPPVTQANASRNTPLLNPPDLPQTSPNPSINLDNHRTEKTRVKLPQIIGNIARFSPFKLENEPSPTEPNLQIISPESSLERDSNQNPRSQNPRSQNPRSQNPRSQKAIANPQPRPTIAATLPESAEYRVNNSLDNWLDGIEIAPQFSQSQPLINSPTNEGTPSPEIPQFIPENQDNAVQLTLQDVVFLTLENNRSIKNQYLERIIQRRDLQVAEDKFSPEFTPNLSIEWQDIRQGGQSISMTSGLVLDAQMVIKIPTGGELNMGWTGRGERQGSGLNTENRLRQNLELSFRQPLLRDSGIAVNQASIKIARLDEAINILNLKNTLIDQITQVILAYRNLIQAQERVKIQVQSLASSQQQVENTQFLINVGRLPAIELIPAQRGVKNNEISLLDVKNNLKRQQLALLNILDLEQDIIPVAVQIDLDELEMPELQEIREIALVNRPDYLQAQLEIEKAETALIIAENNRRWQIDFDTGLRYNPSPNLVEERTELRAGIVFSKELGDRTIEQEFERRRINLIQAQNDLVEERQQIDINVANAVRDVRDNYQKLELAQELTELRRQELNNEEEKIRLGVGNTSVVDLVRFQDDLVNAQNAELNAKIDYLNSLTELDRILGTTLERWDIIVETETPL
;
A
#
# COMPACT_ATOMS: atom_id res chain seq x y z
N MET A 1 30.54 -42.82 -4.88
CA MET A 1 31.49 -41.79 -4.43
C MET A 1 31.21 -40.55 -5.24
N ASP A 2 31.18 -39.40 -4.58
CA ASP A 2 31.06 -38.02 -5.10
C ASP A 2 29.91 -37.75 -6.09
N LYS A 3 28.86 -37.03 -5.70
CA LYS A 3 28.81 -35.59 -5.39
C LYS A 3 29.10 -34.70 -6.60
N ASN A 4 28.03 -34.17 -7.18
CA ASN A 4 28.04 -33.00 -8.03
C ASN A 4 26.94 -32.05 -7.49
N PRO A 5 27.26 -30.83 -7.03
CA PRO A 5 26.28 -29.91 -6.43
C PRO A 5 25.64 -28.98 -7.46
N GLU A 6 24.50 -28.38 -7.07
CA GLU A 6 23.76 -27.36 -7.82
C GLU A 6 24.40 -25.95 -7.70
N PRO A 7 24.12 -25.02 -8.63
CA PRO A 7 24.69 -23.68 -8.62
C PRO A 7 23.95 -22.74 -7.65
N SER A 8 24.69 -21.94 -6.88
CA SER A 8 24.13 -20.95 -5.94
C SER A 8 24.59 -19.51 -6.20
N THR A 9 23.65 -18.59 -5.98
CA THR A 9 23.81 -17.18 -5.60
C THR A 9 24.75 -16.26 -6.42
N MET A 10 24.13 -15.53 -7.35
CA MET A 10 24.25 -14.08 -7.59
C MET A 10 25.45 -13.34 -6.94
N SER A 11 26.67 -13.61 -7.41
CA SER A 11 27.90 -13.01 -6.85
C SER A 11 28.81 -12.32 -7.87
N ASP A 12 28.54 -12.47 -9.18
CA ASP A 12 29.45 -12.05 -10.26
C ASP A 12 29.49 -10.55 -10.59
N ARG A 13 28.55 -9.72 -10.08
CA ARG A 13 28.53 -8.27 -10.40
C ARG A 13 29.61 -7.43 -9.69
N PHE A 14 30.42 -8.01 -8.79
CA PHE A 14 31.48 -7.29 -8.05
C PHE A 14 32.87 -7.95 -8.07
N TRP A 15 33.10 -8.93 -8.94
CA TRP A 15 34.38 -9.66 -9.01
C TRP A 15 35.59 -8.74 -9.27
N TRP A 16 35.43 -7.71 -10.13
CA TRP A 16 36.51 -6.77 -10.45
C TRP A 16 36.95 -5.90 -9.26
N LEU A 17 36.06 -5.66 -8.29
CA LEU A 17 36.27 -4.72 -7.19
C LEU A 17 37.05 -5.37 -6.03
N ARG A 18 36.87 -6.68 -5.84
CA ARG A 18 37.69 -7.49 -4.93
C ARG A 18 39.14 -7.64 -5.44
N PHE A 19 39.34 -7.76 -6.76
CA PHE A 19 40.69 -7.79 -7.33
C PHE A 19 41.40 -6.44 -7.23
N LEU A 20 40.69 -5.33 -7.47
CA LEU A 20 41.26 -3.98 -7.37
C LEU A 20 41.83 -3.69 -5.96
N LEU A 21 41.09 -4.04 -4.91
CA LEU A 21 41.50 -3.79 -3.52
C LEU A 21 42.66 -4.69 -3.05
N ILE A 22 42.79 -5.91 -3.56
CA ILE A 22 43.90 -6.82 -3.21
C ILE A 22 45.20 -6.43 -3.94
N ALA A 23 45.11 -5.95 -5.19
CA ALA A 23 46.26 -5.48 -5.96
C ALA A 23 46.93 -4.25 -5.31
N ILE A 24 46.12 -3.30 -4.83
CA ILE A 24 46.59 -2.05 -4.20
C ILE A 24 47.26 -2.33 -2.84
N ALA A 25 46.82 -3.37 -2.11
CA ALA A 25 47.36 -3.71 -0.80
C ALA A 25 48.72 -4.44 -0.82
N THR A 26 49.20 -4.90 -1.98
CA THR A 26 50.39 -5.79 -2.08
C THR A 26 51.46 -5.35 -3.07
N SER A 27 51.19 -4.38 -3.96
CA SER A 27 52.17 -3.83 -4.91
C SER A 27 52.79 -2.51 -4.41
N GLY A 28 53.89 -2.61 -3.66
CA GLY A 28 54.68 -1.44 -3.28
C GLY A 28 55.42 -0.86 -4.49
N LEU A 29 55.07 0.36 -4.91
CA LEU A 29 55.78 1.08 -5.97
C LEU A 29 55.96 2.56 -5.61
N CYS A 30 57.21 3.04 -5.61
CA CYS A 30 57.49 4.47 -5.57
C CYS A 30 57.21 5.09 -6.93
N ILE A 31 56.44 6.17 -6.98
CA ILE A 31 56.32 7.03 -8.17
C ILE A 31 56.90 8.40 -7.84
N THR A 32 58.18 8.57 -8.15
CA THR A 32 58.83 9.87 -8.27
C THR A 32 58.37 10.54 -9.57
N LEU A 33 57.47 11.52 -9.48
CA LEU A 33 57.14 12.38 -10.61
C LEU A 33 58.26 13.40 -10.84
N ALA A 34 59.15 13.09 -11.78
CA ALA A 34 60.21 13.99 -12.20
C ALA A 34 59.66 15.06 -13.16
N VAL A 35 59.45 16.28 -12.65
CA VAL A 35 59.15 17.45 -13.50
C VAL A 35 60.40 17.83 -14.28
N SER A 36 60.33 17.73 -15.61
CA SER A 36 61.40 18.18 -16.52
C SER A 36 60.90 19.39 -17.32
N LEU A 37 61.36 20.57 -16.91
CA LEU A 37 61.15 21.86 -17.58
C LEU A 37 62.47 22.64 -17.59
N GLU A 38 63.38 22.24 -18.47
CA GLU A 38 64.59 23.03 -18.74
C GLU A 38 64.24 24.29 -19.52
N THR A 39 64.89 25.40 -19.16
CA THR A 39 64.60 26.74 -19.73
C THR A 39 65.67 27.17 -20.74
N PRO A 40 65.30 27.83 -21.85
CA PRO A 40 66.23 28.60 -22.67
C PRO A 40 66.25 30.08 -22.22
N PRO A 41 67.43 30.71 -22.07
CA PRO A 41 67.53 32.13 -21.72
C PRO A 41 67.30 33.06 -22.93
N VAL A 42 66.99 34.32 -22.62
CA VAL A 42 66.76 35.41 -23.59
C VAL A 42 68.02 35.71 -24.42
N THR A 43 67.84 36.07 -25.70
CA THR A 43 68.84 36.84 -26.46
C THR A 43 68.15 37.86 -27.38
N GLN A 44 68.68 39.09 -27.45
CA GLN A 44 68.11 40.19 -28.24
C GLN A 44 68.73 40.27 -29.65
N ALA A 45 67.92 40.62 -30.65
CA ALA A 45 68.41 41.15 -31.93
C ALA A 45 67.36 42.09 -32.57
N ASN A 46 67.81 43.23 -33.09
CA ASN A 46 66.95 44.22 -33.78
C ASN A 46 66.81 43.90 -35.28
N ALA A 47 65.60 44.02 -35.83
CA ALA A 47 65.39 44.39 -37.24
C ALA A 47 63.99 45.00 -37.45
N SER A 48 63.87 45.95 -38.38
CA SER A 48 62.61 46.61 -38.73
C SER A 48 62.09 46.17 -40.10
N ARG A 49 60.76 46.10 -40.27
CA ARG A 49 59.99 46.78 -41.35
C ARG A 49 58.50 46.35 -41.45
N ASN A 50 57.69 47.37 -41.71
CA ASN A 50 56.43 47.49 -42.49
C ASN A 50 55.47 46.29 -42.74
N THR A 51 54.19 46.67 -42.64
CA THR A 51 52.91 46.15 -43.21
C THR A 51 52.94 45.87 -44.74
N PRO A 52 51.92 45.22 -45.38
CA PRO A 52 50.48 45.25 -45.03
C PRO A 52 49.62 43.98 -45.24
N LEU A 53 48.29 44.18 -45.10
CA LEU A 53 47.18 43.23 -45.24
C LEU A 53 47.09 42.46 -46.56
N LEU A 54 46.40 41.31 -46.53
CA LEU A 54 45.48 40.88 -47.59
C LEU A 54 44.25 40.16 -46.98
N ASN A 55 43.15 40.03 -47.74
CA ASN A 55 41.85 39.47 -47.28
C ASN A 55 41.50 38.12 -47.98
N PRO A 56 40.45 37.40 -47.55
CA PRO A 56 40.23 35.97 -47.88
C PRO A 56 39.36 35.71 -49.13
N PRO A 57 39.19 34.43 -49.52
CA PRO A 57 38.04 33.98 -50.30
C PRO A 57 37.29 32.74 -49.71
N ASP A 58 35.99 32.91 -49.53
CA ASP A 58 34.85 32.06 -49.92
C ASP A 58 34.67 30.56 -49.54
N LEU A 59 33.39 30.25 -49.28
CA LEU A 59 32.77 28.92 -49.14
C LEU A 59 32.30 28.37 -50.51
N PRO A 60 31.86 27.11 -50.58
CA PRO A 60 30.40 26.90 -50.67
C PRO A 60 29.85 25.73 -49.84
N GLN A 61 28.52 25.69 -49.69
CA GLN A 61 27.75 24.67 -48.96
C GLN A 61 27.31 23.49 -49.85
N THR A 62 27.01 22.33 -49.27
CA THR A 62 25.73 21.59 -49.49
C THR A 62 25.50 20.48 -48.45
N SER A 63 24.23 20.11 -48.25
CA SER A 63 23.71 19.00 -47.41
C SER A 63 23.25 17.83 -48.35
N PRO A 64 22.69 16.67 -47.93
CA PRO A 64 22.22 16.28 -46.59
C PRO A 64 22.49 14.81 -46.14
N ASN A 65 21.91 14.46 -44.99
CA ASN A 65 21.75 13.13 -44.39
C ASN A 65 21.00 12.09 -45.28
N PRO A 66 21.21 10.79 -45.06
CA PRO A 66 20.06 9.86 -45.00
C PRO A 66 20.10 8.89 -43.80
N SER A 67 18.92 8.64 -43.22
CA SER A 67 18.68 7.62 -42.20
C SER A 67 18.84 6.19 -42.74
N ILE A 68 19.18 5.23 -41.89
CA ILE A 68 19.10 3.79 -42.18
C ILE A 68 17.95 3.18 -41.39
N ASN A 69 17.17 2.33 -42.08
CA ASN A 69 16.06 1.53 -41.55
C ASN A 69 16.41 0.05 -41.72
N LEU A 70 16.18 -0.80 -40.71
CA LEU A 70 16.32 -2.26 -40.82
C LEU A 70 15.02 -2.93 -40.40
N ASP A 71 14.55 -3.84 -41.25
CA ASP A 71 13.21 -4.42 -41.19
C ASP A 71 13.30 -5.95 -40.98
N ASN A 72 12.33 -6.49 -40.23
CA ASN A 72 11.93 -7.90 -40.14
C ASN A 72 12.99 -9.02 -39.97
N HIS A 73 12.83 -9.79 -38.89
CA HIS A 73 12.57 -11.23 -39.06
C HIS A 73 11.31 -11.64 -38.27
N ARG A 74 10.60 -12.65 -38.76
CA ARG A 74 9.18 -12.92 -38.46
C ARG A 74 8.94 -14.39 -38.16
N THR A 75 8.24 -14.68 -37.07
CA THR A 75 7.65 -15.99 -36.77
C THR A 75 6.15 -15.84 -36.44
N GLU A 76 5.31 -16.48 -37.26
CA GLU A 76 3.90 -16.76 -36.98
C GLU A 76 3.79 -18.09 -36.17
N LYS A 77 2.69 -18.50 -35.52
CA LYS A 77 1.25 -18.17 -35.49
C LYS A 77 0.81 -18.07 -33.99
N THR A 78 -0.41 -17.71 -33.56
CA THR A 78 -1.76 -18.00 -34.09
C THR A 78 -2.78 -16.93 -33.66
N ARG A 79 -3.77 -16.61 -34.51
CA ARG A 79 -4.94 -15.81 -34.11
C ARG A 79 -6.15 -16.72 -33.88
N VAL A 80 -6.80 -16.58 -32.73
CA VAL A 80 -8.24 -16.89 -32.58
C VAL A 80 -9.03 -15.61 -32.86
N LYS A 81 -10.17 -15.72 -33.54
CA LYS A 81 -11.14 -14.62 -33.70
C LYS A 81 -12.33 -14.88 -32.79
N LEU A 82 -12.75 -13.85 -32.06
CA LEU A 82 -14.10 -13.72 -31.50
C LEU A 82 -14.81 -12.54 -32.19
N PRO A 83 -16.15 -12.51 -32.22
CA PRO A 83 -16.92 -11.63 -33.11
C PRO A 83 -17.01 -10.18 -32.60
N GLN A 84 -17.14 -9.22 -33.53
CA GLN A 84 -17.40 -7.81 -33.20
C GLN A 84 -18.89 -7.47 -33.25
N ILE A 85 -19.51 -7.35 -32.08
CA ILE A 85 -20.72 -6.56 -31.78
C ILE A 85 -20.58 -6.21 -30.28
N ILE A 86 -20.80 -5.01 -29.74
CA ILE A 86 -21.29 -3.71 -30.25
C ILE A 86 -20.15 -2.65 -30.14
N GLY A 87 -20.35 -1.39 -30.57
CA GLY A 87 -19.38 -0.31 -30.40
C GLY A 87 -20.00 1.05 -30.04
N ASN A 88 -19.13 2.06 -29.83
CA ASN A 88 -19.39 3.47 -29.51
C ASN A 88 -19.69 3.85 -28.04
N ILE A 89 -18.65 3.81 -27.20
CA ILE A 89 -18.42 4.84 -26.17
C ILE A 89 -17.06 5.53 -26.49
N ALA A 90 -16.86 6.76 -26.03
CA ALA A 90 -15.89 7.70 -26.61
C ALA A 90 -14.41 7.35 -26.35
N ARG A 91 -13.57 7.52 -27.40
CA ARG A 91 -12.11 7.48 -27.28
C ARG A 91 -11.57 8.80 -26.72
N PHE A 92 -10.95 8.79 -25.54
CA PHE A 92 -10.05 9.86 -25.13
C PHE A 92 -8.63 9.62 -25.67
N SER A 93 -8.00 10.68 -26.18
CA SER A 93 -6.61 10.66 -26.63
C SER A 93 -5.67 11.00 -25.47
N PRO A 94 -4.41 10.50 -25.46
CA PRO A 94 -3.45 10.83 -24.40
C PRO A 94 -3.15 12.33 -24.37
N PHE A 95 -3.11 12.90 -23.17
CA PHE A 95 -2.77 14.31 -22.97
C PHE A 95 -1.32 14.57 -23.37
N LYS A 96 -1.09 15.64 -24.15
CA LYS A 96 0.23 16.05 -24.62
C LYS A 96 0.60 17.36 -23.92
N LEU A 97 1.72 17.38 -23.19
CA LEU A 97 2.28 18.59 -22.62
C LEU A 97 2.91 19.44 -23.73
N GLU A 98 2.58 20.72 -23.76
CA GLU A 98 3.09 21.71 -24.72
C GLU A 98 3.34 23.03 -23.94
N ASN A 99 4.39 23.77 -24.30
CA ASN A 99 5.04 24.76 -23.43
C ASN A 99 4.56 26.21 -23.64
N GLU A 100 5.02 27.09 -22.72
CA GLU A 100 5.04 28.57 -22.75
C GLU A 100 3.75 29.33 -22.36
N PRO A 101 3.83 30.59 -21.86
CA PRO A 101 4.96 31.27 -21.18
C PRO A 101 4.58 31.91 -19.82
N SER A 102 5.57 32.53 -19.15
CA SER A 102 5.47 33.15 -17.82
C SER A 102 4.69 34.49 -17.77
N PRO A 103 3.92 34.78 -16.70
CA PRO A 103 3.42 36.11 -16.35
C PRO A 103 4.27 36.85 -15.29
N THR A 104 4.35 38.17 -15.47
CA THR A 104 5.16 39.17 -14.72
C THR A 104 4.84 39.33 -13.22
N GLU A 105 5.87 39.70 -12.43
CA GLU A 105 5.74 40.18 -11.03
C GLU A 105 4.94 41.50 -10.88
N PRO A 106 4.42 41.78 -9.67
CA PRO A 106 4.26 43.15 -9.18
C PRO A 106 4.97 43.42 -7.82
N ASN A 107 5.57 44.60 -7.72
CA ASN A 107 6.29 45.12 -6.55
C ASN A 107 5.52 45.07 -5.21
N LEU A 108 6.25 44.89 -4.11
CA LEU A 108 5.85 45.32 -2.76
C LEU A 108 6.64 46.58 -2.36
N GLN A 109 5.93 47.64 -1.97
CA GLN A 109 6.52 48.83 -1.32
C GLN A 109 5.85 49.08 0.05
N ILE A 110 6.67 49.53 1.00
CA ILE A 110 6.28 49.91 2.36
C ILE A 110 5.79 51.36 2.35
N ILE A 111 4.68 51.66 3.06
CA ILE A 111 4.40 52.97 3.68
C ILE A 111 3.27 52.80 4.72
N SER A 112 3.40 53.46 5.88
CA SER A 112 2.34 53.68 6.87
C SER A 112 1.92 55.15 6.83
N PRO A 113 0.68 55.49 7.23
CA PRO A 113 0.55 56.52 8.28
C PRO A 113 -0.65 56.38 9.24
N GLU A 114 -0.52 57.07 10.38
CA GLU A 114 -1.52 57.87 11.15
C GLU A 114 -2.99 57.40 11.20
N SER A 115 -3.61 57.09 12.36
CA SER A 115 -3.78 57.82 13.65
C SER A 115 -4.77 59.01 13.61
N SER A 116 -5.80 58.98 14.47
CA SER A 116 -6.36 60.18 15.16
C SER A 116 -7.53 59.84 16.12
N LEU A 117 -7.40 60.28 17.39
CA LEU A 117 -8.47 60.79 18.30
C LEU A 117 -9.63 59.82 18.71
N GLU A 118 -10.26 59.90 19.89
CA GLU A 118 -10.03 60.71 21.10
C GLU A 118 -10.71 60.13 22.37
N ARG A 119 -10.09 60.34 23.55
CA ARG A 119 -10.67 60.56 24.90
C ARG A 119 -11.68 59.53 25.52
N ASP A 120 -11.91 59.47 26.84
CA ASP A 120 -11.45 60.32 27.95
C ASP A 120 -11.31 59.59 29.31
N SER A 121 -10.29 59.95 30.10
CA SER A 121 -10.22 59.80 31.58
C SER A 121 -10.25 58.35 32.20
N ASN A 122 -9.82 58.07 33.44
CA ASN A 122 -9.19 58.90 34.48
C ASN A 122 -8.32 58.09 35.49
N GLN A 123 -7.33 58.76 36.09
CA GLN A 123 -6.68 58.52 37.41
C GLN A 123 -6.01 57.18 37.83
N ASN A 124 -4.71 57.32 38.13
CA ASN A 124 -3.76 56.47 38.87
C ASN A 124 -3.78 56.84 40.40
N PRO A 125 -2.93 56.31 41.32
CA PRO A 125 -2.39 54.95 41.55
C PRO A 125 -2.26 54.54 43.07
N ARG A 126 -1.73 53.32 43.36
CA ARG A 126 -1.16 52.83 44.67
C ARG A 126 -2.18 52.67 45.83
N SER A 127 -2.06 51.77 46.83
CA SER A 127 -0.87 51.30 47.57
C SER A 127 -1.14 50.10 48.53
N GLN A 128 -0.05 49.50 49.07
CA GLN A 128 0.09 48.86 50.40
C GLN A 128 -0.58 47.49 50.76
N ASN A 129 0.27 46.61 51.34
CA ASN A 129 0.00 45.49 52.27
C ASN A 129 0.04 46.06 53.73
N PRO A 130 -0.41 45.42 54.86
CA PRO A 130 -0.26 43.97 55.14
C PRO A 130 -1.26 43.24 56.12
N ARG A 131 -1.13 41.90 56.15
CA ARG A 131 -1.21 40.95 57.32
C ARG A 131 -2.55 40.52 57.98
N SER A 132 -2.48 39.27 58.48
CA SER A 132 -3.36 38.58 59.46
C SER A 132 -4.68 38.01 58.90
N GLN A 133 -5.25 36.87 59.34
CA GLN A 133 -4.91 35.91 60.43
C GLN A 133 -4.94 34.44 59.93
N ASN A 134 -4.68 33.46 60.82
CA ASN A 134 -4.76 31.99 60.60
C ASN A 134 -5.17 31.32 61.92
N PRO A 135 -5.91 30.19 61.95
CA PRO A 135 -5.26 28.97 62.46
C PRO A 135 -5.76 27.59 61.94
N ARG A 136 -4.82 26.63 61.91
CA ARG A 136 -4.95 25.18 62.21
C ARG A 136 -5.82 24.27 61.31
N SER A 137 -5.14 23.33 60.67
CA SER A 137 -5.04 21.94 61.21
C SER A 137 -3.61 21.40 61.02
N GLN A 138 -3.28 20.21 61.52
CA GLN A 138 -1.90 19.67 61.56
C GLN A 138 -1.85 18.19 61.15
N ASN A 139 -0.75 17.76 60.51
CA ASN A 139 -0.33 16.36 60.55
C ASN A 139 1.21 16.24 60.33
N PRO A 140 2.00 15.57 61.19
CA PRO A 140 3.47 15.55 61.11
C PRO A 140 4.06 14.28 60.44
N ARG A 141 5.38 14.27 60.25
CA ARG A 141 6.18 13.13 59.72
C ARG A 141 7.04 12.47 60.82
N SER A 142 7.57 11.29 60.45
CA SER A 142 8.90 10.69 60.77
C SER A 142 9.16 9.76 61.98
N GLN A 143 9.49 8.51 61.61
CA GLN A 143 10.65 7.67 62.04
C GLN A 143 10.66 6.80 63.33
N LYS A 144 10.96 5.49 63.11
CA LYS A 144 11.74 4.48 63.90
C LYS A 144 11.29 4.18 65.35
N ALA A 145 11.36 2.96 65.91
CA ALA A 145 11.57 1.55 65.48
C ALA A 145 11.25 0.65 66.75
N ILE A 146 11.54 -0.65 66.95
CA ILE A 146 12.30 -1.74 66.30
C ILE A 146 11.63 -3.10 66.69
N ALA A 147 11.45 -4.07 65.78
CA ALA A 147 11.26 -5.51 66.11
C ALA A 147 11.40 -6.43 64.86
N ASN A 148 11.68 -7.71 65.06
CA ASN A 148 11.79 -8.78 64.03
C ASN A 148 10.94 -9.99 64.49
N PRO A 149 10.32 -10.78 63.58
CA PRO A 149 10.73 -12.19 63.51
C PRO A 149 10.66 -12.88 62.12
N GLN A 150 11.73 -13.62 61.81
CA GLN A 150 11.88 -14.94 61.14
C GLN A 150 10.98 -15.39 59.93
N PRO A 151 11.54 -16.14 58.94
CA PRO A 151 10.92 -16.32 57.62
C PRO A 151 10.31 -17.71 57.32
N ARG A 152 9.43 -17.78 56.30
CA ARG A 152 9.05 -18.97 55.51
C ARG A 152 8.51 -18.53 54.13
N PRO A 153 8.49 -19.38 53.10
CA PRO A 153 9.59 -20.25 52.66
C PRO A 153 9.91 -20.07 51.16
N THR A 154 11.14 -20.34 50.74
CA THR A 154 11.50 -20.36 49.30
C THR A 154 10.88 -21.58 48.63
N ILE A 155 10.04 -21.37 47.60
CA ILE A 155 9.70 -22.43 46.64
C ILE A 155 10.76 -22.41 45.53
N ALA A 156 11.53 -23.49 45.42
CA ALA A 156 12.47 -23.67 44.33
C ALA A 156 11.71 -24.17 43.08
N ALA A 157 11.52 -23.29 42.09
CA ALA A 157 11.13 -23.70 40.75
C ALA A 157 12.39 -24.14 40.00
N THR A 158 12.48 -25.43 39.66
CA THR A 158 13.59 -25.99 38.90
C THR A 158 13.52 -25.48 37.46
N LEU A 159 14.62 -24.91 36.96
CA LEU A 159 14.75 -24.59 35.54
C LEU A 159 14.84 -25.90 34.73
N PRO A 160 13.96 -26.16 33.75
CA PRO A 160 14.23 -27.13 32.71
C PRO A 160 15.33 -26.59 31.79
N GLU A 161 16.18 -27.52 31.36
CA GLU A 161 17.38 -27.29 30.55
C GLU A 161 17.06 -26.80 29.12
N SER A 162 18.02 -26.15 28.48
CA SER A 162 17.84 -25.47 27.19
C SER A 162 17.51 -26.41 26.03
N ALA A 163 16.37 -26.18 25.36
CA ALA A 163 16.12 -26.66 24.01
C ALA A 163 16.51 -25.59 22.98
N GLU A 164 17.46 -25.91 22.09
CA GLU A 164 17.95 -24.98 21.07
C GLU A 164 16.91 -24.76 19.95
N TYR A 165 16.16 -23.65 20.02
CA TYR A 165 15.37 -23.20 18.87
C TYR A 165 16.30 -22.62 17.79
N ARG A 166 16.67 -23.47 16.84
CA ARG A 166 17.41 -23.08 15.63
C ARG A 166 16.51 -22.24 14.73
N VAL A 167 16.85 -20.96 14.58
CA VAL A 167 16.28 -20.09 13.55
C VAL A 167 16.75 -20.60 12.18
N ASN A 168 15.84 -21.22 11.42
CA ASN A 168 16.10 -21.65 10.05
C ASN A 168 15.84 -20.46 9.10
N ASN A 169 16.89 -19.67 8.83
CA ASN A 169 16.88 -18.73 7.72
C ASN A 169 17.02 -19.49 6.38
N SER A 170 15.95 -19.55 5.60
CA SER A 170 15.99 -19.89 4.16
C SER A 170 14.77 -19.26 3.47
N LEU A 171 15.00 -18.24 2.64
CA LEU A 171 13.95 -17.46 1.96
C LEU A 171 13.88 -17.81 0.46
N ASP A 172 14.52 -18.91 0.07
CA ASP A 172 14.86 -19.23 -1.33
C ASP A 172 13.87 -20.20 -2.02
N ASN A 173 12.81 -20.64 -1.34
CA ASN A 173 11.94 -21.75 -1.76
C ASN A 173 10.58 -21.34 -2.38
N TRP A 174 10.40 -20.08 -2.83
CA TRP A 174 9.11 -19.58 -3.36
C TRP A 174 9.14 -19.18 -4.85
N LEU A 175 10.01 -19.80 -5.67
CA LEU A 175 10.20 -19.41 -7.08
C LEU A 175 10.30 -20.54 -8.13
N ASP A 176 10.13 -21.83 -7.76
CA ASP A 176 10.27 -22.94 -8.72
C ASP A 176 8.99 -23.77 -8.96
N GLY A 177 8.36 -23.53 -10.11
CA GLY A 177 7.91 -24.57 -11.05
C GLY A 177 6.71 -25.47 -10.71
N ILE A 178 5.53 -25.13 -11.25
CA ILE A 178 4.49 -26.12 -11.61
C ILE A 178 4.04 -25.87 -13.07
N GLU A 179 4.31 -26.83 -13.96
CA GLU A 179 3.89 -26.80 -15.36
C GLU A 179 2.96 -27.99 -15.65
N ILE A 180 1.66 -27.76 -15.83
CA ILE A 180 0.68 -28.80 -16.20
C ILE A 180 -0.28 -28.25 -17.27
N ALA A 181 -0.25 -28.83 -18.47
CA ALA A 181 -1.16 -28.50 -19.56
C ALA A 181 -2.38 -29.43 -19.59
N PRO A 182 -3.63 -28.91 -19.66
CA PRO A 182 -4.83 -29.74 -19.75
C PRO A 182 -5.05 -30.29 -21.16
N GLN A 183 -5.27 -31.60 -21.29
CA GLN A 183 -5.78 -32.20 -22.52
C GLN A 183 -7.30 -32.28 -22.51
N PHE A 184 -7.94 -31.65 -23.50
CA PHE A 184 -9.38 -31.79 -23.72
C PHE A 184 -9.71 -33.13 -24.38
N SER A 185 -10.53 -33.94 -23.72
CA SER A 185 -11.11 -35.16 -24.30
C SER A 185 -12.58 -34.90 -24.66
N GLN A 186 -12.96 -35.19 -25.92
CA GLN A 186 -14.31 -34.98 -26.42
C GLN A 186 -15.15 -36.26 -26.30
N SER A 187 -16.38 -36.13 -25.82
CA SER A 187 -17.42 -37.18 -25.92
C SER A 187 -18.65 -36.64 -26.65
N GLN A 188 -19.20 -37.45 -27.55
CA GLN A 188 -20.38 -37.10 -28.37
C GLN A 188 -21.67 -37.66 -27.75
N PRO A 189 -22.85 -37.06 -28.04
CA PRO A 189 -24.11 -37.45 -27.43
C PRO A 189 -24.66 -38.77 -28.00
N LEU A 190 -25.44 -39.47 -27.18
CA LEU A 190 -26.30 -40.60 -27.58
C LEU A 190 -27.78 -40.16 -27.62
N ILE A 191 -28.58 -40.91 -28.37
CA ILE A 191 -29.89 -40.50 -28.90
C ILE A 191 -30.97 -41.54 -28.58
N ASN A 192 -32.22 -41.10 -28.36
CA ASN A 192 -33.45 -41.87 -28.12
C ASN A 192 -33.51 -42.65 -26.78
N SER A 193 -34.65 -42.99 -26.15
CA SER A 193 -36.10 -42.65 -26.20
C SER A 193 -36.80 -43.43 -25.05
N PRO A 194 -38.11 -43.30 -24.72
CA PRO A 194 -39.19 -42.56 -25.40
C PRO A 194 -40.00 -41.60 -24.51
N THR A 195 -40.98 -40.94 -25.14
CA THR A 195 -42.04 -40.13 -24.53
C THR A 195 -43.02 -40.94 -23.67
N ASN A 196 -43.58 -40.30 -22.65
CA ASN A 196 -44.86 -40.65 -22.04
C ASN A 196 -45.73 -39.39 -22.04
N GLU A 197 -46.92 -39.43 -22.63
CA GLU A 197 -47.79 -38.25 -22.73
C GLU A 197 -48.58 -38.05 -21.43
N GLY A 198 -48.49 -36.85 -20.85
CA GLY A 198 -49.31 -36.38 -19.74
C GLY A 198 -49.85 -34.98 -20.06
N THR A 199 -51.09 -34.71 -19.70
CA THR A 199 -51.76 -33.42 -20.00
C THR A 199 -51.01 -32.22 -19.38
N PRO A 200 -51.00 -31.06 -20.06
CA PRO A 200 -50.09 -29.98 -19.72
C PRO A 200 -50.40 -29.35 -18.36
N SER A 201 -49.36 -29.23 -17.52
CA SER A 201 -49.26 -28.14 -16.56
C SER A 201 -49.27 -26.79 -17.32
N PRO A 202 -49.82 -25.71 -16.77
CA PRO A 202 -49.71 -24.40 -17.39
C PRO A 202 -48.23 -24.01 -17.53
N GLU A 203 -47.82 -23.60 -18.73
CA GLU A 203 -46.46 -23.14 -18.97
C GLU A 203 -46.16 -21.90 -18.12
N ILE A 204 -45.04 -21.93 -17.40
CA ILE A 204 -44.61 -20.83 -16.54
C ILE A 204 -44.33 -19.61 -17.42
N PRO A 205 -44.98 -18.46 -17.20
CA PRO A 205 -44.62 -17.23 -17.89
C PRO A 205 -43.19 -16.82 -17.49
N GLN A 206 -42.23 -17.03 -18.40
CA GLN A 206 -40.88 -16.50 -18.22
C GLN A 206 -40.98 -14.98 -18.16
N PHE A 207 -40.61 -14.39 -17.02
CA PHE A 207 -40.66 -12.95 -16.83
C PHE A 207 -39.54 -12.27 -17.63
N ILE A 208 -39.85 -11.89 -18.86
CA ILE A 208 -39.00 -11.03 -19.70
C ILE A 208 -39.25 -9.57 -19.26
N PRO A 209 -38.25 -8.86 -18.72
CA PRO A 209 -38.43 -7.48 -18.27
C PRO A 209 -38.57 -6.50 -19.45
N GLU A 210 -39.39 -5.46 -19.25
CA GLU A 210 -39.79 -4.47 -20.26
C GLU A 210 -38.71 -3.40 -20.55
N ASN A 211 -37.48 -3.86 -20.80
CA ASN A 211 -36.37 -3.21 -21.53
C ASN A 211 -35.17 -4.16 -21.45
N GLN A 212 -34.77 -4.79 -22.56
CA GLN A 212 -33.67 -5.78 -22.55
C GLN A 212 -32.33 -5.28 -23.11
N ASP A 213 -32.30 -4.17 -23.83
CA ASP A 213 -31.13 -3.75 -24.63
C ASP A 213 -29.84 -3.52 -23.81
N ASN A 214 -29.97 -3.25 -22.50
CA ASN A 214 -28.87 -3.03 -21.54
C ASN A 214 -28.76 -4.11 -20.43
N ALA A 215 -29.42 -5.27 -20.58
CA ALA A 215 -29.39 -6.33 -19.55
C ALA A 215 -28.12 -7.20 -19.65
N VAL A 216 -27.25 -7.13 -18.64
CA VAL A 216 -25.97 -7.86 -18.61
C VAL A 216 -26.02 -8.93 -17.53
N GLN A 217 -25.81 -10.19 -17.94
CA GLN A 217 -25.59 -11.29 -17.00
C GLN A 217 -24.17 -11.23 -16.47
N LEU A 218 -24.01 -11.38 -15.16
CA LEU A 218 -22.72 -11.37 -14.47
C LEU A 218 -22.63 -12.60 -13.57
N THR A 219 -21.51 -13.33 -13.66
CA THR A 219 -21.12 -14.35 -12.67
C THR A 219 -20.32 -13.70 -11.55
N LEU A 220 -20.14 -14.40 -10.42
CA LEU A 220 -19.33 -13.89 -9.32
C LEU A 220 -17.86 -13.63 -9.73
N GLN A 221 -17.31 -14.45 -10.64
CA GLN A 221 -15.95 -14.27 -11.15
C GLN A 221 -15.81 -13.02 -12.02
N ASP A 222 -16.80 -12.72 -12.89
CA ASP A 222 -16.81 -11.49 -13.69
C ASP A 222 -16.80 -10.25 -12.80
N VAL A 223 -17.56 -10.29 -11.70
CA VAL A 223 -17.69 -9.16 -10.77
C VAL A 223 -16.40 -8.95 -9.97
N VAL A 224 -15.71 -10.02 -9.55
CA VAL A 224 -14.37 -9.92 -8.94
C VAL A 224 -13.36 -9.35 -9.94
N PHE A 225 -13.34 -9.85 -11.18
CA PHE A 225 -12.45 -9.35 -12.24
C PHE A 225 -12.69 -7.86 -12.55
N LEU A 226 -13.94 -7.46 -12.78
CA LEU A 226 -14.33 -6.08 -13.06
C LEU A 226 -13.99 -5.15 -11.90
N THR A 227 -13.98 -5.64 -10.65
CA THR A 227 -13.51 -4.86 -9.50
C THR A 227 -12.02 -4.56 -9.59
N LEU A 228 -11.18 -5.58 -9.85
CA LEU A 228 -9.74 -5.41 -9.99
C LEU A 228 -9.39 -4.45 -11.15
N GLU A 229 -10.11 -4.56 -12.27
CA GLU A 229 -9.89 -3.70 -13.44
C GLU A 229 -10.42 -2.26 -13.23
N ASN A 230 -11.57 -2.07 -12.59
CA ASN A 230 -12.28 -0.78 -12.62
C ASN A 230 -12.23 0.03 -11.31
N ASN A 231 -12.23 -0.61 -10.14
CA ASN A 231 -12.41 0.07 -8.85
C ASN A 231 -11.32 1.12 -8.57
N ARG A 232 -11.75 2.36 -8.27
CA ARG A 232 -10.85 3.51 -8.06
C ARG A 232 -10.02 3.41 -6.78
N SER A 233 -10.49 2.72 -5.74
CA SER A 233 -9.73 2.52 -4.50
C SER A 233 -8.51 1.64 -4.77
N ILE A 234 -8.70 0.55 -5.51
CA ILE A 234 -7.62 -0.36 -5.93
C ILE A 234 -6.63 0.39 -6.84
N LYS A 235 -7.11 1.13 -7.85
CA LYS A 235 -6.27 1.95 -8.73
C LYS A 235 -5.44 2.98 -7.96
N ASN A 236 -6.03 3.66 -6.96
CA ASN A 236 -5.31 4.63 -6.13
C ASN A 236 -4.20 3.97 -5.30
N GLN A 237 -4.41 2.78 -4.74
CA GLN A 237 -3.34 2.06 -4.04
C GLN A 237 -2.22 1.61 -5.00
N TYR A 238 -2.53 1.19 -6.23
CA TYR A 238 -1.48 0.90 -7.21
C TYR A 238 -0.69 2.14 -7.62
N LEU A 239 -1.29 3.35 -7.62
CA LEU A 239 -0.57 4.61 -7.80
C LEU A 239 0.32 4.93 -6.58
N GLU A 240 -0.17 4.73 -5.37
CA GLU A 240 0.59 4.95 -4.13
C GLU A 240 1.81 4.02 -4.03
N ARG A 241 1.68 2.75 -4.45
CA ARG A 241 2.82 1.81 -4.56
C ARG A 241 3.93 2.31 -5.50
N ILE A 242 3.65 3.17 -6.47
CA ILE A 242 4.68 3.78 -7.32
C ILE A 242 5.57 4.73 -6.50
N ILE A 243 4.99 5.47 -5.55
CA ILE A 243 5.71 6.38 -4.65
C ILE A 243 6.53 5.57 -3.64
N GLN A 244 5.87 4.64 -2.96
CA GLN A 244 6.50 3.81 -1.91
C GLN A 244 7.71 3.00 -2.42
N ARG A 245 7.62 2.45 -3.64
CA ARG A 245 8.76 1.78 -4.30
C ARG A 245 9.90 2.74 -4.66
N ARG A 246 9.63 4.03 -4.91
CA ARG A 246 10.67 5.05 -5.10
C ARG A 246 11.32 5.46 -3.78
N ASP A 247 10.58 5.49 -2.68
CA ASP A 247 11.15 5.75 -1.35
C ASP A 247 12.14 4.65 -0.94
N LEU A 248 11.81 3.37 -1.24
CA LEU A 248 12.77 2.27 -1.12
C LEU A 248 14.01 2.50 -2.00
N GLN A 249 13.84 2.86 -3.28
CA GLN A 249 14.97 3.13 -4.17
C GLN A 249 15.87 4.25 -3.63
N VAL A 250 15.30 5.36 -3.15
CA VAL A 250 16.04 6.49 -2.56
C VAL A 250 16.77 6.07 -1.28
N ALA A 251 16.21 5.15 -0.49
CA ALA A 251 16.89 4.58 0.67
C ALA A 251 18.10 3.71 0.25
N GLU A 252 17.97 2.90 -0.81
CA GLU A 252 19.05 2.05 -1.33
C GLU A 252 20.19 2.86 -1.98
N ASP A 253 19.87 3.95 -2.67
CA ASP A 253 20.82 4.91 -3.25
C ASP A 253 21.66 5.68 -2.19
N LYS A 254 21.45 5.46 -0.89
CA LYS A 254 22.21 6.08 0.23
C LYS A 254 23.74 5.92 0.13
N PHE A 255 24.24 4.89 -0.56
CA PHE A 255 25.67 4.64 -0.78
C PHE A 255 26.14 4.95 -2.22
N SER A 256 25.25 5.44 -3.08
CA SER A 256 25.60 5.94 -4.41
C SER A 256 26.41 7.25 -4.31
N PRO A 257 27.28 7.55 -5.30
CA PRO A 257 28.11 8.75 -5.26
C PRO A 257 27.27 10.02 -5.48
N GLU A 258 27.20 10.86 -4.45
CA GLU A 258 26.56 12.19 -4.51
C GLU A 258 27.54 13.17 -5.18
N PHE A 259 27.14 13.86 -6.25
CA PHE A 259 27.98 14.83 -6.96
C PHE A 259 27.31 16.19 -7.08
N THR A 260 27.96 17.22 -6.53
CA THR A 260 27.43 18.57 -6.39
C THR A 260 28.39 19.59 -7.01
N PRO A 261 28.12 20.08 -8.23
CA PRO A 261 28.83 21.19 -8.83
C PRO A 261 28.23 22.53 -8.39
N ASN A 262 29.04 23.46 -7.88
CA ASN A 262 28.60 24.80 -7.51
C ASN A 262 29.33 25.88 -8.34
N LEU A 263 28.64 27.01 -8.48
CA LEU A 263 29.13 28.23 -9.12
C LEU A 263 28.73 29.42 -8.25
N SER A 264 29.70 30.14 -7.71
CA SER A 264 29.47 31.38 -6.96
C SER A 264 30.17 32.58 -7.62
N ILE A 265 29.59 33.76 -7.42
CA ILE A 265 30.22 35.04 -7.72
C ILE A 265 30.30 35.81 -6.41
N GLU A 266 31.52 36.07 -5.95
CA GLU A 266 31.81 36.70 -4.66
C GLU A 266 32.25 38.14 -4.87
N TRP A 267 31.63 39.06 -4.13
CA TRP A 267 32.07 40.46 -4.01
C TRP A 267 32.21 40.83 -2.54
N GLN A 268 33.39 41.31 -2.15
CA GLN A 268 33.72 41.69 -0.78
C GLN A 268 34.51 42.99 -0.77
N ASP A 269 34.05 43.96 0.02
CA ASP A 269 34.75 45.23 0.28
C ASP A 269 35.00 45.35 1.79
N ILE A 270 36.23 45.09 2.20
CA ILE A 270 36.67 45.18 3.60
C ILE A 270 37.12 46.62 3.85
N ARG A 271 36.43 47.30 4.77
CA ARG A 271 36.69 48.70 5.12
C ARG A 271 37.21 48.86 6.55
N GLN A 272 38.17 49.76 6.74
CA GLN A 272 38.70 50.18 8.04
C GLN A 272 38.76 51.70 8.10
N GLY A 273 38.26 52.30 9.19
CA GLY A 273 38.19 53.76 9.31
C GLY A 273 37.35 54.46 8.23
N GLY A 274 36.43 53.74 7.59
CA GLY A 274 35.64 54.22 6.45
C GLY A 274 36.31 54.08 5.07
N GLN A 275 37.61 53.79 5.01
CA GLN A 275 38.32 53.55 3.75
C GLN A 275 38.31 52.07 3.37
N SER A 276 38.23 51.76 2.08
CA SER A 276 38.40 50.39 1.57
C SER A 276 39.87 49.99 1.63
N ILE A 277 40.16 48.87 2.30
CA ILE A 277 41.51 48.32 2.46
C ILE A 277 41.72 47.03 1.66
N SER A 278 40.64 46.30 1.32
CA SER A 278 40.67 45.18 0.37
C SER A 278 39.34 45.11 -0.37
N MET A 279 39.38 45.24 -1.69
CA MET A 279 38.29 44.83 -2.58
C MET A 279 38.65 43.49 -3.22
N THR A 280 37.78 42.51 -3.06
CA THR A 280 37.89 41.19 -3.69
C THR A 280 36.65 40.95 -4.54
N SER A 281 36.84 40.63 -5.81
CA SER A 281 35.76 40.20 -6.72
C SER A 281 36.19 38.91 -7.40
N GLY A 282 35.44 37.82 -7.26
CA GLY A 282 35.85 36.51 -7.75
C GLY A 282 34.73 35.65 -8.30
N LEU A 283 35.13 34.74 -9.19
CA LEU A 283 34.34 33.61 -9.65
C LEU A 283 34.87 32.35 -8.96
N VAL A 284 33.99 31.59 -8.32
CA VAL A 284 34.33 30.27 -7.78
C VAL A 284 33.55 29.22 -8.55
N LEU A 285 34.27 28.23 -9.05
CA LEU A 285 33.73 26.97 -9.52
C LEU A 285 34.22 25.90 -8.55
N ASP A 286 33.32 25.09 -8.04
CA ASP A 286 33.70 23.91 -7.26
C ASP A 286 32.84 22.70 -7.61
N ALA A 287 33.36 21.53 -7.28
CA ALA A 287 32.72 20.26 -7.49
C ALA A 287 33.09 19.33 -6.34
N GLN A 288 32.10 18.91 -5.55
CA GLN A 288 32.26 17.92 -4.49
C GLN A 288 31.63 16.59 -4.93
N MET A 289 32.31 15.49 -4.63
CA MET A 289 31.77 14.14 -4.68
C MET A 289 31.87 13.51 -3.29
N VAL A 290 30.78 12.94 -2.80
CA VAL A 290 30.69 12.27 -1.51
C VAL A 290 30.26 10.82 -1.73
N ILE A 291 31.02 9.88 -1.16
CA ILE A 291 30.73 8.44 -1.23
C ILE A 291 30.65 7.90 0.19
N LYS A 292 29.44 7.52 0.61
CA LYS A 292 29.18 6.89 1.90
C LYS A 292 29.41 5.38 1.77
N ILE A 293 30.04 4.77 2.77
CA ILE A 293 30.40 3.34 2.80
C ILE A 293 29.54 2.63 3.85
N PRO A 294 29.06 1.40 3.62
CA PRO A 294 28.28 0.64 4.62
C PRO A 294 28.95 0.44 5.99
N THR A 295 30.25 0.68 6.14
CA THR A 295 30.95 0.68 7.43
C THR A 295 30.73 1.94 8.27
N GLY A 296 30.06 2.96 7.73
CA GLY A 296 30.00 4.32 8.26
C GLY A 296 31.12 5.24 7.76
N GLY A 297 32.03 4.72 6.93
CA GLY A 297 33.07 5.53 6.32
C GLY A 297 32.51 6.49 5.27
N GLU A 298 33.16 7.64 5.09
CA GLU A 298 32.79 8.65 4.11
C GLU A 298 34.03 9.14 3.37
N LEU A 299 34.03 8.98 2.04
CA LEU A 299 35.07 9.47 1.13
C LEU A 299 34.57 10.75 0.46
N ASN A 300 35.24 11.86 0.73
CA ASN A 300 35.00 13.16 0.14
C ASN A 300 36.11 13.47 -0.88
N MET A 301 35.71 13.90 -2.08
CA MET A 301 36.59 14.42 -3.12
C MET A 301 36.09 15.81 -3.53
N GLY A 302 36.91 16.84 -3.37
CA GLY A 302 36.58 18.22 -3.71
C GLY A 302 37.59 18.80 -4.69
N TRP A 303 37.09 19.50 -5.71
CA TRP A 303 37.87 20.44 -6.51
C TRP A 303 37.28 21.85 -6.35
N THR A 304 38.13 22.85 -6.23
CA THR A 304 37.75 24.27 -6.22
C THR A 304 38.71 25.07 -7.08
N GLY A 305 38.20 25.73 -8.11
CA GLY A 305 38.88 26.75 -8.90
C GLY A 305 38.32 28.13 -8.59
N ARG A 306 39.14 29.00 -7.98
CA ARG A 306 38.79 30.39 -7.65
C ARG A 306 39.60 31.36 -8.51
N GLY A 307 38.93 32.04 -9.43
CA GLY A 307 39.48 33.18 -10.17
C GLY A 307 39.09 34.47 -9.48
N GLU A 308 39.99 35.07 -8.70
CA GLU A 308 39.73 36.29 -7.93
C GLU A 308 40.59 37.46 -8.40
N ARG A 309 39.97 38.65 -8.51
CA ARG A 309 40.68 39.93 -8.56
C ARG A 309 40.69 40.52 -7.16
N GLN A 310 41.87 40.67 -6.59
CA GLN A 310 42.07 41.24 -5.25
C GLN A 310 42.83 42.56 -5.39
N GLY A 311 42.36 43.62 -4.72
CA GLY A 311 42.96 44.94 -4.78
C GLY A 311 43.04 45.65 -3.44
N SER A 312 44.15 46.36 -3.22
CA SER A 312 44.38 47.21 -2.05
C SER A 312 45.03 48.52 -2.50
N GLY A 313 44.36 49.64 -2.24
CA GLY A 313 44.75 50.94 -2.79
C GLY A 313 44.74 50.94 -4.32
N LEU A 314 45.87 51.29 -4.95
CA LEU A 314 46.04 51.32 -6.41
C LEU A 314 46.47 49.96 -7.01
N ASN A 315 46.89 49.00 -6.19
CA ASN A 315 47.36 47.70 -6.67
C ASN A 315 46.16 46.76 -6.81
N THR A 316 45.94 46.19 -7.99
CA THR A 316 44.98 45.09 -8.20
C THR A 316 45.65 43.93 -8.92
N GLU A 317 45.61 42.75 -8.32
CA GLU A 317 46.11 41.50 -8.90
C GLU A 317 44.95 40.59 -9.30
N ASN A 318 45.09 39.89 -10.43
CA ASN A 318 44.24 38.76 -10.78
C ASN A 318 44.97 37.47 -10.38
N ARG A 319 44.30 36.61 -9.61
CA ARG A 319 44.85 35.37 -9.05
C ARG A 319 43.92 34.21 -9.41
N LEU A 320 44.46 33.16 -10.01
CA LEU A 320 43.77 31.88 -10.14
C LEU A 320 44.34 30.92 -9.09
N ARG A 321 43.50 30.54 -8.13
CA ARG A 321 43.81 29.55 -7.09
C ARG A 321 43.06 28.28 -7.39
N GLN A 322 43.73 27.14 -7.22
CA GLN A 322 43.11 25.83 -7.30
C GLN A 322 43.36 25.03 -6.02
N ASN A 323 42.40 24.17 -5.68
CA ASN A 323 42.45 23.29 -4.53
C ASN A 323 41.82 21.95 -4.91
N LEU A 324 42.61 20.89 -4.88
CA LEU A 324 42.15 19.51 -4.85
C LEU A 324 42.21 19.01 -3.40
N GLU A 325 41.13 18.42 -2.92
CA GLU A 325 41.05 17.84 -1.58
C GLU A 325 40.42 16.46 -1.64
N LEU A 326 41.18 15.46 -1.21
CA LEU A 326 40.73 14.10 -0.96
C LEU A 326 40.70 13.91 0.56
N SER A 327 39.60 13.47 1.14
CA SER A 327 39.57 13.12 2.56
C SER A 327 38.66 11.94 2.85
N PHE A 328 39.07 11.11 3.80
CA PHE A 328 38.34 9.93 4.22
C PHE A 328 38.17 9.96 5.74
N ARG A 329 36.92 9.83 6.19
CA ARG A 329 36.56 9.59 7.60
C ARG A 329 36.07 8.16 7.76
N GLN A 330 36.45 7.49 8.84
CA GLN A 330 35.86 6.22 9.26
C GLN A 330 35.57 6.26 10.77
N PRO A 331 34.29 6.31 11.19
CA PRO A 331 33.90 6.10 12.57
C PRO A 331 34.26 4.68 13.03
N LEU A 332 34.73 4.55 14.26
CA LEU A 332 35.28 3.31 14.83
C LEU A 332 34.47 2.76 16.01
N LEU A 333 33.47 3.50 16.53
CA LEU A 333 32.68 3.06 17.70
C LEU A 333 31.20 3.52 17.70
N ARG A 334 30.96 4.83 17.84
CA ARG A 334 29.70 5.44 17.38
C ARG A 334 29.73 5.53 15.85
N ASP A 335 28.57 5.48 15.22
CA ASP A 335 28.35 5.59 13.76
C ASP A 335 29.07 4.52 12.92
N SER A 336 29.76 3.57 13.55
CA SER A 336 30.51 2.49 12.89
C SER A 336 29.69 1.23 12.70
N GLY A 337 29.94 0.54 11.58
CA GLY A 337 29.47 -0.81 11.33
C GLY A 337 28.17 -0.91 10.52
N ILE A 338 27.99 -2.07 9.89
CA ILE A 338 27.00 -2.29 8.83
C ILE A 338 25.57 -2.16 9.32
N ALA A 339 25.24 -2.75 10.49
CA ALA A 339 23.88 -2.75 11.02
C ALA A 339 23.30 -1.33 11.26
N VAL A 340 24.11 -0.38 11.73
CA VAL A 340 23.68 1.00 11.98
C VAL A 340 23.57 1.79 10.67
N ASN A 341 24.55 1.64 9.79
CA ASN A 341 24.60 2.41 8.55
C ASN A 341 23.59 1.94 7.50
N GLN A 342 23.31 0.63 7.44
CA GLN A 342 22.24 0.06 6.62
C GLN A 342 20.86 0.10 7.29
N ALA A 343 20.74 0.57 8.55
CA ALA A 343 19.48 0.55 9.29
C ALA A 343 18.33 1.23 8.54
N SER A 344 18.58 2.34 7.84
CA SER A 344 17.55 3.03 7.04
C SER A 344 17.13 2.25 5.79
N ILE A 345 18.03 1.46 5.18
CA ILE A 345 17.68 0.55 4.07
C ILE A 345 16.87 -0.63 4.60
N LYS A 346 17.27 -1.18 5.75
CA LYS A 346 16.51 -2.25 6.40
C LYS A 346 15.09 -1.79 6.73
N ILE A 347 14.95 -0.61 7.35
CA ILE A 347 13.65 -0.01 7.65
C ILE A 347 12.84 0.19 6.36
N ALA A 348 13.40 0.80 5.31
CA ALA A 348 12.69 0.99 4.03
C ALA A 348 12.24 -0.33 3.36
N ARG A 349 13.00 -1.43 3.52
CA ARG A 349 12.61 -2.76 3.04
C ARG A 349 11.50 -3.41 3.88
N LEU A 350 11.51 -3.19 5.20
CA LEU A 350 10.42 -3.60 6.08
C LEU A 350 9.15 -2.78 5.79
N ASP A 351 9.29 -1.48 5.54
CA ASP A 351 8.20 -0.59 5.13
C ASP A 351 7.60 -1.03 3.78
N GLU A 352 8.41 -1.40 2.78
CA GLU A 352 7.88 -1.92 1.51
C GLU A 352 7.17 -3.28 1.68
N ALA A 353 7.64 -4.15 2.57
CA ALA A 353 6.92 -5.38 2.92
C ALA A 353 5.58 -5.09 3.61
N ILE A 354 5.54 -4.12 4.53
CA ILE A 354 4.31 -3.59 5.15
C ILE A 354 3.37 -2.98 4.10
N ASN A 355 3.90 -2.27 3.10
CA ASN A 355 3.12 -1.69 2.00
C ASN A 355 2.49 -2.77 1.08
N ILE A 356 3.20 -3.86 0.81
CA ILE A 356 2.66 -5.03 0.09
C ILE A 356 1.52 -5.65 0.90
N LEU A 357 1.66 -5.80 2.22
CA LEU A 357 0.63 -6.34 3.10
C LEU A 357 -0.61 -5.43 3.20
N ASN A 358 -0.42 -4.11 3.17
CA ASN A 358 -1.52 -3.13 3.11
C ASN A 358 -2.26 -3.12 1.76
N LEU A 359 -1.55 -3.35 0.64
CA LEU A 359 -2.21 -3.62 -0.63
C LEU A 359 -3.03 -4.92 -0.56
N LYS A 360 -2.46 -6.01 -0.01
CA LYS A 360 -3.21 -7.27 0.18
C LYS A 360 -4.47 -7.08 1.01
N ASN A 361 -4.41 -6.40 2.17
CA ASN A 361 -5.59 -6.05 2.97
C ASN A 361 -6.63 -5.26 2.16
N THR A 362 -6.20 -4.23 1.42
CA THR A 362 -7.14 -3.41 0.62
C THR A 362 -7.84 -4.25 -0.46
N LEU A 363 -7.13 -5.18 -1.11
CA LEU A 363 -7.72 -6.10 -2.08
C LEU A 363 -8.71 -7.07 -1.40
N ILE A 364 -8.32 -7.71 -0.30
CA ILE A 364 -9.15 -8.65 0.48
C ILE A 364 -10.49 -8.01 0.88
N ASP A 365 -10.46 -6.79 1.43
CA ASP A 365 -11.66 -6.08 1.87
C ASP A 365 -12.53 -5.61 0.68
N GLN A 366 -11.94 -5.12 -0.41
CA GLN A 366 -12.71 -4.72 -1.61
C GLN A 366 -13.37 -5.92 -2.30
N ILE A 367 -12.64 -7.03 -2.46
CA ILE A 367 -13.17 -8.28 -3.03
C ILE A 367 -14.31 -8.82 -2.16
N THR A 368 -14.14 -8.86 -0.83
CA THR A 368 -15.21 -9.31 0.07
C THR A 368 -16.44 -8.39 0.01
N GLN A 369 -16.24 -7.05 0.07
CA GLN A 369 -17.34 -6.08 -0.06
C GLN A 369 -18.17 -6.29 -1.34
N VAL A 370 -17.49 -6.62 -2.44
CA VAL A 370 -18.08 -6.93 -3.74
C VAL A 370 -18.87 -8.24 -3.74
N ILE A 371 -18.29 -9.32 -3.20
CA ILE A 371 -18.96 -10.63 -3.11
C ILE A 371 -20.26 -10.51 -2.30
N LEU A 372 -20.23 -9.77 -1.19
CA LEU A 372 -21.42 -9.48 -0.37
C LEU A 372 -22.46 -8.65 -1.14
N ALA A 373 -22.04 -7.63 -1.90
CA ALA A 373 -22.93 -6.82 -2.73
C ALA A 373 -23.60 -7.64 -3.85
N TYR A 374 -22.87 -8.54 -4.51
CA TYR A 374 -23.40 -9.46 -5.52
C TYR A 374 -24.43 -10.44 -4.93
N ARG A 375 -24.19 -10.97 -3.73
CA ARG A 375 -25.16 -11.83 -3.04
C ARG A 375 -26.41 -11.07 -2.58
N ASN A 376 -26.29 -9.80 -2.20
CA ASN A 376 -27.44 -8.93 -1.95
C ASN A 376 -28.29 -8.71 -3.22
N LEU A 377 -27.65 -8.65 -4.41
CA LEU A 377 -28.35 -8.62 -5.69
C LEU A 377 -29.11 -9.94 -5.96
N ILE A 378 -28.47 -11.11 -5.78
CA ILE A 378 -29.13 -12.43 -5.87
C ILE A 378 -30.33 -12.50 -4.93
N GLN A 379 -30.16 -12.09 -3.66
CA GLN A 379 -31.25 -12.10 -2.68
C GLN A 379 -32.43 -11.24 -3.15
N ALA A 380 -32.17 -10.05 -3.69
CA ALA A 380 -33.23 -9.17 -4.18
C ALA A 380 -33.94 -9.71 -5.44
N GLN A 381 -33.21 -10.39 -6.35
CA GLN A 381 -33.81 -11.06 -7.51
C GLN A 381 -34.74 -12.21 -7.07
N GLU A 382 -34.28 -13.08 -6.18
CA GLU A 382 -35.08 -14.24 -5.74
C GLU A 382 -36.29 -13.81 -4.90
N ARG A 383 -36.17 -12.75 -4.08
CA ARG A 383 -37.33 -12.13 -3.41
C ARG A 383 -38.38 -11.59 -4.38
N VAL A 384 -37.98 -11.01 -5.52
CA VAL A 384 -38.92 -10.62 -6.58
C VAL A 384 -39.62 -11.86 -7.17
N LYS A 385 -38.89 -12.94 -7.42
CA LYS A 385 -39.43 -14.21 -7.95
C LYS A 385 -40.45 -14.86 -6.98
N ILE A 386 -40.13 -14.95 -5.68
CA ILE A 386 -41.05 -15.41 -4.63
C ILE A 386 -42.32 -14.54 -4.58
N GLN A 387 -42.17 -13.21 -4.62
CA GLN A 387 -43.32 -12.30 -4.52
C GLN A 387 -44.20 -12.28 -5.78
N VAL A 388 -43.63 -12.52 -6.97
CA VAL A 388 -44.40 -12.75 -8.21
C VAL A 388 -45.21 -14.04 -8.13
N GLN A 389 -44.61 -15.13 -7.63
CA GLN A 389 -45.34 -16.39 -7.41
C GLN A 389 -46.48 -16.22 -6.39
N SER A 390 -46.24 -15.52 -5.29
CA SER A 390 -47.27 -15.19 -4.30
C SER A 390 -48.43 -14.37 -4.89
N LEU A 391 -48.15 -13.39 -5.74
CA LEU A 391 -49.18 -12.62 -6.44
C LEU A 391 -50.02 -13.49 -7.39
N ALA A 392 -49.39 -14.40 -8.13
CA ALA A 392 -50.10 -15.34 -8.99
C ALA A 392 -51.02 -16.28 -8.19
N SER A 393 -50.52 -16.85 -7.08
CA SER A 393 -51.31 -17.70 -6.18
C SER A 393 -52.50 -16.97 -5.55
N SER A 394 -52.33 -15.70 -5.14
CA SER A 394 -53.46 -14.95 -4.56
C SER A 394 -54.48 -14.50 -5.62
N GLN A 395 -54.08 -14.30 -6.88
CA GLN A 395 -55.00 -14.10 -8.00
C GLN A 395 -55.79 -15.39 -8.32
N GLN A 396 -55.11 -16.53 -8.43
CA GLN A 396 -55.72 -17.85 -8.56
C GLN A 396 -56.73 -18.12 -7.44
N GLN A 397 -56.42 -17.69 -6.21
CA GLN A 397 -57.32 -17.83 -5.07
C GLN A 397 -58.58 -16.96 -5.18
N VAL A 398 -58.49 -15.74 -5.71
CA VAL A 398 -59.69 -14.91 -5.99
C VAL A 398 -60.60 -15.58 -7.03
N GLU A 399 -60.03 -16.14 -8.09
CA GLU A 399 -60.80 -16.87 -9.12
C GLU A 399 -61.49 -18.12 -8.55
N ASN A 400 -60.75 -18.93 -7.78
CA ASN A 400 -61.28 -20.11 -7.09
C ASN A 400 -62.42 -19.74 -6.12
N THR A 401 -62.23 -18.69 -5.31
CA THR A 401 -63.26 -18.19 -4.38
C THR A 401 -64.49 -17.68 -5.14
N GLN A 402 -64.31 -16.92 -6.22
CA GLN A 402 -65.42 -16.42 -7.04
C GLN A 402 -66.21 -17.56 -7.70
N PHE A 403 -65.53 -18.60 -8.19
CA PHE A 403 -66.19 -19.79 -8.73
C PHE A 403 -67.03 -20.50 -7.65
N LEU A 404 -66.47 -20.72 -6.46
CA LEU A 404 -67.17 -21.35 -5.33
C LEU A 404 -68.38 -20.54 -4.84
N ILE A 405 -68.32 -19.20 -4.89
CA ILE A 405 -69.47 -18.33 -4.64
C ILE A 405 -70.53 -18.50 -5.74
N ASN A 406 -70.13 -18.51 -7.02
CA ASN A 406 -71.04 -18.63 -8.16
C ASN A 406 -71.80 -19.97 -8.18
N VAL A 407 -71.20 -21.06 -7.69
CA VAL A 407 -71.86 -22.37 -7.53
C VAL A 407 -72.54 -22.56 -6.16
N GLY A 408 -72.67 -21.48 -5.37
CA GLY A 408 -73.41 -21.48 -4.10
C GLY A 408 -72.74 -22.23 -2.94
N ARG A 409 -71.42 -22.49 -3.02
CA ARG A 409 -70.66 -23.21 -1.98
C ARG A 409 -69.99 -22.29 -0.96
N LEU A 410 -69.75 -21.02 -1.28
CA LEU A 410 -69.19 -20.03 -0.35
C LEU A 410 -70.05 -18.75 -0.25
N PRO A 411 -70.14 -18.11 0.93
CA PRO A 411 -70.74 -16.79 1.07
C PRO A 411 -69.94 -15.69 0.34
N ALA A 412 -70.62 -14.69 -0.22
CA ALA A 412 -69.98 -13.61 -0.97
C ALA A 412 -68.99 -12.73 -0.16
N ILE A 413 -69.07 -12.76 1.18
CA ILE A 413 -68.13 -12.03 2.06
C ILE A 413 -66.70 -12.59 2.01
N GLU A 414 -66.53 -13.89 1.70
CA GLU A 414 -65.22 -14.56 1.59
C GLU A 414 -64.35 -14.02 0.44
N LEU A 415 -64.95 -13.31 -0.52
CA LEU A 415 -64.23 -12.68 -1.62
C LEU A 415 -63.35 -11.50 -1.16
N ILE A 416 -63.79 -10.77 -0.11
CA ILE A 416 -63.11 -9.54 0.35
C ILE A 416 -61.72 -9.84 0.96
N PRO A 417 -61.54 -10.88 1.81
CA PRO A 417 -60.21 -11.32 2.23
C PRO A 417 -59.25 -11.67 1.07
N ALA A 418 -59.72 -12.40 0.06
CA ALA A 418 -58.90 -12.80 -1.08
C ALA A 418 -58.48 -11.59 -1.95
N GLN A 419 -59.42 -10.69 -2.27
CA GLN A 419 -59.12 -9.45 -3.00
C GLN A 419 -58.13 -8.54 -2.24
N ARG A 420 -58.22 -8.49 -0.91
CA ARG A 420 -57.24 -7.80 -0.06
C ARG A 420 -55.86 -8.47 -0.14
N GLY A 421 -55.79 -9.80 -0.17
CA GLY A 421 -54.54 -10.54 -0.36
C GLY A 421 -53.82 -10.17 -1.66
N VAL A 422 -54.55 -10.09 -2.79
CA VAL A 422 -54.01 -9.60 -4.07
C VAL A 422 -53.46 -8.18 -3.95
N LYS A 423 -54.19 -7.27 -3.28
CA LYS A 423 -53.74 -5.86 -3.12
C LYS A 423 -52.55 -5.71 -2.17
N ASN A 424 -52.42 -6.56 -1.15
CA ASN A 424 -51.21 -6.62 -0.34
C ASN A 424 -50.02 -7.10 -1.18
N ASN A 425 -50.18 -8.17 -1.97
CA ASN A 425 -49.12 -8.71 -2.83
C ASN A 425 -48.70 -7.75 -3.96
N GLU A 426 -49.60 -6.93 -4.50
CA GLU A 426 -49.25 -5.85 -5.42
C GLU A 426 -48.33 -4.79 -4.77
N ILE A 427 -48.59 -4.42 -3.51
CA ILE A 427 -47.76 -3.48 -2.76
C ILE A 427 -46.40 -4.10 -2.43
N SER A 428 -46.38 -5.32 -1.88
CA SER A 428 -45.13 -6.03 -1.58
C SER A 428 -44.27 -6.23 -2.83
N LEU A 429 -44.88 -6.51 -3.99
CA LEU A 429 -44.17 -6.63 -5.27
C LEU A 429 -43.50 -5.32 -5.71
N LEU A 430 -44.13 -4.17 -5.46
CA LEU A 430 -43.53 -2.86 -5.72
C LEU A 430 -42.31 -2.64 -4.82
N ASP A 431 -42.39 -2.98 -3.54
CA ASP A 431 -41.30 -2.79 -2.59
C ASP A 431 -40.08 -3.71 -2.83
N VAL A 432 -40.29 -4.97 -3.22
CA VAL A 432 -39.15 -5.84 -3.60
C VAL A 432 -38.54 -5.43 -4.95
N LYS A 433 -39.32 -4.93 -5.91
CA LYS A 433 -38.79 -4.34 -7.16
C LYS A 433 -37.96 -3.08 -6.87
N ASN A 434 -38.44 -2.22 -5.97
CA ASN A 434 -37.70 -1.05 -5.50
C ASN A 434 -36.42 -1.45 -4.74
N ASN A 435 -36.41 -2.59 -4.03
CA ASN A 435 -35.21 -3.13 -3.41
C ASN A 435 -34.19 -3.62 -4.46
N LEU A 436 -34.64 -4.41 -5.44
CA LEU A 436 -33.80 -4.89 -6.55
C LEU A 436 -33.07 -3.76 -7.26
N LYS A 437 -33.77 -2.68 -7.66
CA LYS A 437 -33.09 -1.55 -8.34
C LYS A 437 -32.09 -0.82 -7.43
N ARG A 438 -32.27 -0.82 -6.10
CA ARG A 438 -31.24 -0.32 -5.17
C ARG A 438 -30.01 -1.22 -5.13
N GLN A 439 -30.17 -2.55 -5.08
CA GLN A 439 -29.01 -3.46 -5.07
C GLN A 439 -28.23 -3.43 -6.39
N GLN A 440 -28.93 -3.29 -7.53
CA GLN A 440 -28.30 -3.08 -8.84
C GLN A 440 -27.42 -1.82 -8.85
N LEU A 441 -27.94 -0.68 -8.38
CA LEU A 441 -27.18 0.57 -8.28
C LEU A 441 -26.03 0.50 -7.27
N ALA A 442 -26.22 -0.22 -6.16
CA ALA A 442 -25.16 -0.45 -5.17
C ALA A 442 -23.98 -1.26 -5.76
N LEU A 443 -24.27 -2.32 -6.54
CA LEU A 443 -23.23 -3.12 -7.20
C LEU A 443 -22.49 -2.30 -8.27
N LEU A 444 -23.21 -1.59 -9.14
CA LEU A 444 -22.60 -0.76 -10.19
C LEU A 444 -21.67 0.32 -9.60
N ASN A 445 -22.04 0.91 -8.46
CA ASN A 445 -21.22 1.91 -7.77
C ASN A 445 -19.91 1.34 -7.19
N ILE A 446 -19.87 0.07 -6.78
CA ILE A 446 -18.64 -0.57 -6.26
C ILE A 446 -17.74 -1.05 -7.42
N LEU A 447 -18.36 -1.46 -8.53
CA LEU A 447 -17.68 -1.80 -9.80
C LEU A 447 -17.20 -0.58 -10.59
N ASP A 448 -17.59 0.64 -10.22
CA ASP A 448 -17.34 1.88 -10.95
C ASP A 448 -17.88 1.89 -12.40
N LEU A 449 -19.05 1.27 -12.61
CA LEU A 449 -19.71 1.13 -13.93
C LEU A 449 -20.83 2.15 -14.16
N GLU A 450 -21.18 2.36 -15.44
CA GLU A 450 -22.26 3.26 -15.86
C GLU A 450 -23.64 2.76 -15.40
N GLN A 451 -24.54 3.70 -15.06
CA GLN A 451 -25.79 3.43 -14.33
C GLN A 451 -26.96 2.97 -15.22
N ASP A 452 -26.76 2.95 -16.54
CA ASP A 452 -27.71 2.49 -17.55
C ASP A 452 -27.67 0.97 -17.76
N ILE A 453 -26.59 0.31 -17.34
CA ILE A 453 -26.46 -1.15 -17.30
C ILE A 453 -27.46 -1.73 -16.29
N ILE A 454 -28.07 -2.86 -16.63
CA ILE A 454 -28.94 -3.63 -15.73
C ILE A 454 -28.26 -4.95 -15.38
N PRO A 455 -27.52 -5.03 -14.26
CA PRO A 455 -26.85 -6.27 -13.86
C PRO A 455 -27.86 -7.32 -13.40
N VAL A 456 -27.65 -8.55 -13.87
CA VAL A 456 -28.43 -9.75 -13.55
C VAL A 456 -27.44 -10.79 -13.03
N ALA A 457 -27.44 -11.06 -11.72
CA ALA A 457 -26.59 -12.09 -11.17
C ALA A 457 -27.11 -13.49 -11.55
N VAL A 458 -26.17 -14.42 -11.80
CA VAL A 458 -26.47 -15.84 -12.02
C VAL A 458 -26.63 -16.55 -10.67
N GLN A 459 -27.61 -17.44 -10.58
CA GLN A 459 -27.91 -18.21 -9.36
C GLN A 459 -26.75 -19.17 -9.02
N ILE A 460 -26.38 -19.22 -7.74
CA ILE A 460 -25.29 -20.07 -7.22
C ILE A 460 -25.87 -21.32 -6.55
N ASP A 461 -25.37 -22.49 -6.96
CA ASP A 461 -25.58 -23.77 -6.28
C ASP A 461 -24.70 -23.88 -5.03
N LEU A 462 -25.10 -24.68 -4.04
CA LEU A 462 -24.27 -24.91 -2.85
C LEU A 462 -23.37 -26.12 -3.07
N ASP A 463 -22.07 -25.89 -3.06
CA ASP A 463 -21.09 -26.92 -2.74
C ASP A 463 -21.07 -27.12 -1.22
N GLU A 464 -21.17 -28.37 -0.77
CA GLU A 464 -21.01 -28.72 0.65
C GLU A 464 -19.52 -28.68 1.01
N LEU A 465 -19.15 -27.82 1.97
CA LEU A 465 -17.76 -27.62 2.39
C LEU A 465 -17.49 -28.32 3.73
N GLU A 466 -16.71 -29.40 3.68
CA GLU A 466 -16.09 -29.99 4.87
C GLU A 466 -15.15 -28.95 5.52
N MET A 467 -15.51 -28.44 6.70
CA MET A 467 -14.64 -27.52 7.44
C MET A 467 -13.51 -28.27 8.17
N PRO A 468 -12.23 -27.85 8.02
CA PRO A 468 -11.10 -28.40 8.77
C PRO A 468 -11.20 -28.20 10.29
N GLU A 469 -10.26 -28.78 11.04
CA GLU A 469 -10.23 -28.58 12.50
C GLU A 469 -9.88 -27.13 12.85
N LEU A 470 -10.52 -26.58 13.91
CA LEU A 470 -10.30 -25.21 14.37
C LEU A 470 -8.82 -24.86 14.62
N GLN A 471 -7.98 -25.84 14.99
CA GLN A 471 -6.55 -25.62 15.20
C GLN A 471 -5.81 -25.39 13.88
N GLU A 472 -6.12 -26.15 12.83
CA GLU A 472 -5.57 -26.00 11.48
C GLU A 472 -5.98 -24.65 10.87
N ILE A 473 -7.25 -24.28 11.03
CA ILE A 473 -7.79 -22.99 10.56
C ILE A 473 -7.08 -21.80 11.23
N ARG A 474 -6.69 -21.91 12.51
CA ARG A 474 -5.89 -20.87 13.20
C ARG A 474 -4.47 -20.76 12.65
N GLU A 475 -3.84 -21.88 12.33
CA GLU A 475 -2.48 -21.87 11.79
C GLU A 475 -2.46 -21.27 10.38
N ILE A 476 -3.48 -21.54 9.55
CA ILE A 476 -3.71 -20.84 8.27
C ILE A 476 -3.82 -19.31 8.49
N ALA A 477 -4.64 -18.86 9.45
CA ALA A 477 -4.80 -17.44 9.74
C ALA A 477 -3.48 -16.76 10.16
N LEU A 478 -2.64 -17.44 10.94
CA LEU A 478 -1.35 -16.89 11.39
C LEU A 478 -0.27 -16.85 10.29
N VAL A 479 -0.46 -17.58 9.18
CA VAL A 479 0.43 -17.50 8.00
C VAL A 479 -0.08 -16.45 7.01
N ASN A 480 -1.39 -16.31 6.83
CA ASN A 480 -1.97 -15.55 5.71
C ASN A 480 -2.58 -14.19 6.07
N ARG A 481 -2.96 -13.93 7.34
CA ARG A 481 -3.62 -12.66 7.72
C ARG A 481 -2.61 -11.49 7.73
N PRO A 482 -2.75 -10.45 6.88
CA PRO A 482 -1.65 -9.50 6.63
C PRO A 482 -1.36 -8.50 7.76
N ASP A 483 -2.22 -8.34 8.76
CA ASP A 483 -1.99 -7.49 9.93
C ASP A 483 -1.06 -8.16 10.97
N TYR A 484 -1.21 -9.47 11.19
CA TYR A 484 -0.30 -10.27 12.01
C TYR A 484 1.14 -10.21 11.48
N LEU A 485 1.29 -10.34 10.16
CA LEU A 485 2.57 -10.22 9.46
C LEU A 485 3.15 -8.80 9.60
N GLN A 486 2.33 -7.75 9.51
CA GLN A 486 2.78 -6.37 9.77
C GLN A 486 3.26 -6.17 11.22
N ALA A 487 2.56 -6.73 12.21
CA ALA A 487 2.97 -6.64 13.61
C ALA A 487 4.33 -7.32 13.87
N GLN A 488 4.65 -8.40 13.17
CA GLN A 488 5.99 -9.00 13.21
C GLN A 488 7.07 -8.08 12.61
N LEU A 489 6.79 -7.44 11.46
CA LEU A 489 7.72 -6.53 10.78
C LEU A 489 7.96 -5.24 11.60
N GLU A 490 6.95 -4.72 12.30
CA GLU A 490 7.10 -3.56 13.20
C GLU A 490 7.97 -3.87 14.43
N ILE A 491 7.99 -5.12 14.93
CA ILE A 491 8.97 -5.52 15.95
C ILE A 491 10.40 -5.41 15.38
N GLU A 492 10.67 -5.97 14.19
CA GLU A 492 12.02 -5.93 13.59
C GLU A 492 12.46 -4.49 13.27
N LYS A 493 11.51 -3.62 12.92
CA LYS A 493 11.69 -2.17 12.72
C LYS A 493 11.97 -1.44 14.05
N ALA A 494 11.28 -1.80 15.13
CA ALA A 494 11.53 -1.29 16.48
C ALA A 494 12.90 -1.75 17.04
N GLU A 495 13.30 -3.01 16.85
CA GLU A 495 14.64 -3.51 17.17
C GLU A 495 15.72 -2.73 16.41
N THR A 496 15.52 -2.52 15.11
CA THR A 496 16.44 -1.77 14.26
C THR A 496 16.58 -0.31 14.75
N ALA A 497 15.49 0.32 15.20
CA ALA A 497 15.54 1.65 15.81
C ALA A 497 16.22 1.67 17.19
N LEU A 498 16.10 0.59 17.99
CA LEU A 498 16.81 0.45 19.27
C LEU A 498 18.32 0.33 19.08
N ILE A 499 18.77 -0.42 18.07
CA ILE A 499 20.21 -0.56 17.72
C ILE A 499 20.84 0.81 17.40
N ILE A 500 20.12 1.71 16.70
CA ILE A 500 20.58 3.08 16.46
C ILE A 500 20.70 3.86 17.79
N ALA A 501 19.69 3.79 18.65
CA ALA A 501 19.71 4.52 19.93
C ALA A 501 20.79 3.99 20.90
N GLU A 502 21.07 2.69 20.90
CA GLU A 502 22.22 2.12 21.62
C GLU A 502 23.56 2.58 21.06
N ASN A 503 23.66 2.73 19.74
CA ASN A 503 24.87 3.26 19.13
C ASN A 503 25.11 4.72 19.56
N ASN A 504 24.07 5.55 19.53
CA ASN A 504 24.14 6.99 19.86
C ASN A 504 24.72 7.29 21.26
N ARG A 505 24.56 6.37 22.24
CA ARG A 505 25.09 6.47 23.61
C ARG A 505 26.61 6.31 23.72
N ARG A 506 27.26 5.74 22.68
CA ARG A 506 28.69 5.42 22.66
C ARG A 506 29.55 6.68 22.55
N TRP A 507 30.86 6.53 22.76
CA TRP A 507 31.82 7.57 22.38
C TRP A 507 31.97 7.58 20.86
N GLN A 508 32.02 8.77 20.27
CA GLN A 508 32.45 8.93 18.89
C GLN A 508 33.98 8.88 18.85
N ILE A 509 34.50 8.02 17.98
CA ILE A 509 35.93 7.79 17.78
C ILE A 509 36.10 7.66 16.28
N ASP A 510 36.65 8.68 15.63
CA ASP A 510 36.77 8.73 14.18
C ASP A 510 38.25 8.66 13.77
N PHE A 511 38.54 7.92 12.71
CA PHE A 511 39.78 8.07 11.97
C PHE A 511 39.55 9.03 10.81
N ASP A 512 40.21 10.19 10.84
CA ASP A 512 40.19 11.19 9.77
C ASP A 512 41.54 11.22 9.05
N THR A 513 41.54 11.13 7.72
CA THR A 513 42.71 11.34 6.88
C THR A 513 42.38 12.19 5.66
N GLY A 514 43.37 12.86 5.08
CA GLY A 514 43.16 13.61 3.84
C GLY A 514 44.43 14.19 3.22
N LEU A 515 44.36 14.42 1.92
CA LEU A 515 45.36 15.01 1.06
C LEU A 515 44.78 16.30 0.46
N ARG A 516 45.37 17.46 0.77
CA ARG A 516 45.11 18.72 0.07
C ARG A 516 46.27 18.99 -0.89
N TYR A 517 45.98 19.34 -2.14
CA TYR A 517 46.95 19.80 -3.13
C TYR A 517 46.47 21.12 -3.72
N ASN A 518 47.35 22.13 -3.71
CA ASN A 518 47.10 23.45 -4.25
C ASN A 518 48.03 23.70 -5.44
N PRO A 519 47.63 23.29 -6.67
CA PRO A 519 48.38 23.61 -7.87
C PRO A 519 48.32 25.11 -8.15
N SER A 520 49.46 25.70 -8.50
CA SER A 520 49.64 27.14 -8.70
C SER A 520 50.15 27.41 -10.12
N PRO A 521 49.38 28.06 -11.01
CA PRO A 521 49.78 28.29 -12.41
C PRO A 521 51.09 29.06 -12.60
N ASN A 522 51.56 29.76 -11.55
CA ASN A 522 52.77 30.58 -11.55
C ASN A 522 53.94 29.96 -10.76
N LEU A 523 53.82 28.71 -10.28
CA LEU A 523 54.84 27.95 -9.52
C LEU A 523 55.34 28.56 -8.19
N VAL A 524 54.84 29.73 -7.76
CA VAL A 524 55.34 30.43 -6.55
C VAL A 524 54.93 29.72 -5.25
N GLU A 525 53.76 29.08 -5.21
CA GLU A 525 53.19 28.44 -4.01
C GLU A 525 52.45 27.13 -4.37
N GLU A 526 53.15 26.16 -4.96
CA GLU A 526 52.63 24.78 -4.95
C GLU A 526 52.74 24.18 -3.55
N ARG A 527 51.64 23.63 -3.04
CA ARG A 527 51.58 23.07 -1.67
C ARG A 527 50.81 21.75 -1.64
N THR A 528 51.40 20.75 -0.98
CA THR A 528 50.76 19.46 -0.71
C THR A 528 50.72 19.25 0.80
N GLU A 529 49.55 18.92 1.35
CA GLU A 529 49.34 18.63 2.77
C GLU A 529 48.73 17.25 2.93
N LEU A 530 49.41 16.37 3.66
CA LEU A 530 48.84 15.10 4.13
C LEU A 530 48.51 15.23 5.62
N ARG A 531 47.26 14.94 6.00
CA ARG A 531 46.79 14.89 7.38
C ARG A 531 46.26 13.49 7.71
N ALA A 532 46.51 13.02 8.92
CA ALA A 532 45.91 11.82 9.49
C ALA A 532 45.79 12.00 11.02
N GLY A 533 44.71 11.52 11.61
CA GLY A 533 44.46 11.63 13.04
C GLY A 533 43.33 10.74 13.53
N ILE A 534 43.17 10.66 14.85
CA ILE A 534 42.02 10.02 15.50
C ILE A 534 41.34 11.06 16.39
N VAL A 535 40.06 11.31 16.16
CA VAL A 535 39.24 12.26 16.91
C VAL A 535 38.41 11.49 17.93
N PHE A 536 38.46 11.90 19.19
CA PHE A 536 37.64 11.35 20.27
C PHE A 536 36.67 12.42 20.74
N SER A 537 35.36 12.16 20.69
CA SER A 537 34.36 13.10 21.18
C SER A 537 33.21 12.38 21.90
N LYS A 538 32.63 13.07 22.87
CA LYS A 538 31.38 12.68 23.53
C LYS A 538 30.69 13.90 24.09
N GLU A 539 29.40 14.01 23.81
CA GLU A 539 28.53 14.99 24.42
C GLU A 539 28.17 14.59 25.86
N LEU A 540 28.16 15.56 26.77
CA LEU A 540 28.00 15.34 28.21
C LEU A 540 26.96 16.32 28.77
N GLY A 541 26.04 15.79 29.57
CA GLY A 541 24.96 16.58 30.17
C GLY A 541 23.68 16.59 29.35
N ASP A 542 23.72 16.29 28.06
CA ASP A 542 22.51 15.99 27.31
C ASP A 542 21.81 14.73 27.87
N ARG A 543 20.49 14.83 28.00
CA ARG A 543 19.60 13.75 28.45
C ARG A 543 18.76 13.18 27.30
N THR A 544 18.71 13.84 26.13
CA THR A 544 17.90 13.33 25.02
C THR A 544 18.40 11.98 24.54
N ILE A 545 19.71 11.75 24.46
CA ILE A 545 20.29 10.46 24.05
C ILE A 545 19.79 9.28 24.90
N GLU A 546 19.68 9.45 26.23
CA GLU A 546 19.20 8.40 27.14
C GLU A 546 17.66 8.26 27.08
N GLN A 547 16.94 9.37 26.90
CA GLN A 547 15.49 9.38 26.68
C GLN A 547 15.09 8.74 25.34
N GLU A 548 15.89 8.92 24.28
CA GLU A 548 15.73 8.23 23.00
C GLU A 548 15.88 6.73 23.18
N PHE A 549 16.94 6.27 23.86
CA PHE A 549 17.17 4.85 24.12
C PHE A 549 16.03 4.20 24.91
N GLU A 550 15.64 4.76 26.05
CA GLU A 550 14.52 4.18 26.82
C GLU A 550 13.19 4.28 26.05
N ARG A 551 12.98 5.30 25.20
CA ARG A 551 11.80 5.33 24.31
C ARG A 551 11.85 4.20 23.28
N ARG A 552 12.94 4.01 22.53
CA ARG A 552 13.03 2.91 21.55
C ARG A 552 12.90 1.53 22.21
N ARG A 553 13.42 1.39 23.43
CA ARG A 553 13.29 0.18 24.24
C ARG A 553 11.85 -0.07 24.70
N ILE A 554 11.13 0.98 25.12
CA ILE A 554 9.70 0.89 25.45
C ILE A 554 8.86 0.58 24.21
N ASN A 555 9.11 1.25 23.08
CA ASN A 555 8.43 0.99 21.81
C ASN A 555 8.57 -0.48 21.37
N LEU A 556 9.75 -1.09 21.52
CA LEU A 556 9.96 -2.51 21.23
C LEU A 556 9.14 -3.42 22.15
N ILE A 557 9.10 -3.12 23.45
CA ILE A 557 8.28 -3.85 24.42
C ILE A 557 6.79 -3.69 24.12
N GLN A 558 6.35 -2.52 23.63
CA GLN A 558 4.98 -2.31 23.17
C GLN A 558 4.67 -3.19 21.96
N ALA A 559 5.44 -3.10 20.86
CA ALA A 559 5.23 -3.92 19.67
C ALA A 559 5.21 -5.45 19.97
N GLN A 560 6.02 -5.89 20.93
CA GLN A 560 6.01 -7.29 21.42
C GLN A 560 4.74 -7.67 22.18
N ASN A 561 4.14 -6.76 22.95
CA ASN A 561 2.81 -6.98 23.56
C ASN A 561 1.70 -6.90 22.50
N ASP A 562 1.79 -5.93 21.58
CA ASP A 562 0.79 -5.69 20.54
C ASP A 562 0.64 -6.92 19.63
N LEU A 563 1.75 -7.60 19.26
CA LEU A 563 1.74 -8.88 18.54
C LEU A 563 1.06 -10.02 19.33
N VAL A 564 1.17 -10.01 20.67
CA VAL A 564 0.55 -11.01 21.55
C VAL A 564 -0.94 -10.73 21.76
N GLU A 565 -1.36 -9.46 21.73
CA GLU A 565 -2.76 -9.04 21.74
C GLU A 565 -3.42 -9.36 20.39
N GLU A 566 -2.80 -9.01 19.26
CA GLU A 566 -3.32 -9.33 17.93
C GLU A 566 -3.45 -10.86 17.74
N ARG A 567 -2.48 -11.66 18.20
CA ARG A 567 -2.62 -13.13 18.18
C ARG A 567 -3.87 -13.61 18.93
N GLN A 568 -4.15 -13.05 20.10
CA GLN A 568 -5.35 -13.40 20.87
C GLN A 568 -6.63 -12.95 20.15
N GLN A 569 -6.60 -11.79 19.50
CA GLN A 569 -7.72 -11.29 18.70
C GLN A 569 -7.96 -12.16 17.44
N ILE A 570 -6.90 -12.68 16.79
CA ILE A 570 -6.98 -13.70 15.74
C ILE A 570 -7.65 -14.97 16.26
N ASP A 571 -7.16 -15.53 17.38
CA ASP A 571 -7.71 -16.76 17.98
C ASP A 571 -9.20 -16.65 18.35
N ILE A 572 -9.66 -15.44 18.70
CA ILE A 572 -11.07 -15.10 18.97
C ILE A 572 -11.86 -14.92 17.66
N ASN A 573 -11.35 -14.14 16.71
CA ASN A 573 -12.01 -13.87 15.42
C ASN A 573 -12.26 -15.19 14.66
N VAL A 574 -11.24 -16.04 14.55
CA VAL A 574 -11.34 -17.36 13.89
C VAL A 574 -12.33 -18.27 14.62
N ALA A 575 -12.29 -18.33 15.95
CA ALA A 575 -13.22 -19.16 16.73
C ALA A 575 -14.68 -18.69 16.67
N ASN A 576 -14.92 -17.40 16.40
CA ASN A 576 -16.25 -16.87 16.13
C ASN A 576 -16.68 -17.16 14.68
N ALA A 577 -15.85 -16.87 13.67
CA ALA A 577 -16.17 -17.15 12.27
C ALA A 577 -16.51 -18.62 12.00
N VAL A 578 -15.71 -19.57 12.56
CA VAL A 578 -15.97 -21.02 12.45
C VAL A 578 -17.23 -21.45 13.23
N ARG A 579 -17.70 -20.67 14.21
CA ARG A 579 -19.02 -20.85 14.82
C ARG A 579 -20.11 -20.32 13.90
N ASP A 580 -19.97 -19.10 13.41
CA ASP A 580 -20.98 -18.42 12.60
C ASP A 580 -21.25 -19.13 11.26
N VAL A 581 -20.24 -19.78 10.66
CA VAL A 581 -20.44 -20.70 9.52
C VAL A 581 -21.28 -21.92 9.90
N ARG A 582 -20.95 -22.61 11.01
CA ARG A 582 -21.69 -23.80 11.48
C ARG A 582 -23.13 -23.45 11.89
N ASP A 583 -23.30 -22.37 12.63
CA ASP A 583 -24.59 -21.92 13.11
C ASP A 583 -25.48 -21.43 11.95
N ASN A 584 -24.91 -20.82 10.90
CA ASN A 584 -25.67 -20.45 9.69
C ASN A 584 -25.99 -21.67 8.80
N TYR A 585 -25.12 -22.68 8.74
CA TYR A 585 -25.43 -23.94 8.06
C TYR A 585 -26.63 -24.65 8.70
N GLN A 586 -26.63 -24.80 10.03
CA GLN A 586 -27.75 -25.41 10.76
C GLN A 586 -29.06 -24.61 10.62
N LYS A 587 -28.99 -23.27 10.55
CA LYS A 587 -30.16 -22.42 10.23
C LYS A 587 -30.69 -22.69 8.83
N LEU A 588 -29.83 -22.95 7.85
CA LEU A 588 -30.23 -23.26 6.48
C LEU A 588 -30.95 -24.61 6.41
N GLU A 589 -30.39 -25.67 7.00
CA GLU A 589 -31.03 -27.00 7.06
C GLU A 589 -32.44 -26.90 7.68
N LEU A 590 -32.57 -26.22 8.83
CA LEU A 590 -33.84 -26.02 9.53
C LEU A 590 -34.83 -25.14 8.74
N ALA A 591 -34.35 -24.14 7.99
CA ALA A 591 -35.20 -23.28 7.17
C ALA A 591 -35.69 -23.98 5.88
N GLN A 592 -34.90 -24.89 5.33
CA GLN A 592 -35.30 -25.77 4.23
C GLN A 592 -36.38 -26.76 4.69
N GLU A 593 -36.17 -27.45 5.82
CA GLU A 593 -37.17 -28.35 6.41
C GLU A 593 -38.48 -27.60 6.73
N LEU A 594 -38.41 -26.43 7.36
CA LEU A 594 -39.57 -25.60 7.65
C LEU A 594 -40.33 -25.20 6.37
N THR A 595 -39.62 -24.83 5.30
CA THR A 595 -40.26 -24.39 4.05
C THR A 595 -40.94 -25.55 3.33
N GLU A 596 -40.36 -26.75 3.35
CA GLU A 596 -41.02 -27.96 2.84
C GLU A 596 -42.24 -28.36 3.71
N LEU A 597 -42.14 -28.27 5.04
CA LEU A 597 -43.29 -28.53 5.93
C LEU A 597 -44.44 -27.54 5.69
N ARG A 598 -44.16 -26.24 5.48
CA ARG A 598 -45.19 -25.25 5.12
C ARG A 598 -45.78 -25.49 3.72
N ARG A 599 -44.97 -25.96 2.76
CA ARG A 599 -45.42 -26.34 1.42
C ARG A 599 -46.38 -27.53 1.49
N GLN A 600 -46.07 -28.53 2.30
CA GLN A 600 -46.95 -29.68 2.56
C GLN A 600 -48.23 -29.27 3.31
N GLU A 601 -48.15 -28.39 4.31
CA GLU A 601 -49.31 -27.86 5.04
C GLU A 601 -50.29 -27.15 4.08
N LEU A 602 -49.80 -26.24 3.24
CA LEU A 602 -50.62 -25.55 2.23
C LEU A 602 -51.28 -26.53 1.26
N ASN A 603 -50.51 -27.46 0.67
CA ASN A 603 -51.03 -28.46 -0.26
C ASN A 603 -52.15 -29.32 0.36
N ASN A 604 -51.97 -29.76 1.61
CA ASN A 604 -52.96 -30.56 2.35
C ASN A 604 -54.27 -29.77 2.62
N GLU A 605 -54.18 -28.46 2.87
CA GLU A 605 -55.37 -27.60 3.06
C GLU A 605 -56.08 -27.29 1.74
N GLU A 606 -55.35 -27.09 0.64
CA GLU A 606 -55.94 -26.96 -0.69
C GLU A 606 -56.66 -28.24 -1.14
N GLU A 607 -56.11 -29.43 -0.84
CA GLU A 607 -56.81 -30.70 -1.12
C GLU A 607 -58.06 -30.90 -0.26
N LYS A 608 -58.03 -30.55 1.03
CA LYS A 608 -59.22 -30.56 1.91
C LYS A 608 -60.36 -29.71 1.35
N ILE A 609 -60.05 -28.48 0.92
CA ILE A 609 -61.03 -27.57 0.29
C ILE A 609 -61.54 -28.14 -1.04
N ARG A 610 -60.65 -28.70 -1.87
CA ARG A 610 -61.00 -29.34 -3.16
C ARG A 610 -61.95 -30.54 -3.00
N LEU A 611 -61.72 -31.35 -1.96
CA LEU A 611 -62.56 -32.50 -1.61
C LEU A 611 -63.86 -32.10 -0.88
N GLY A 612 -63.97 -30.86 -0.39
CA GLY A 612 -65.09 -30.38 0.42
C GLY A 612 -65.12 -30.98 1.83
N VAL A 613 -63.96 -31.30 2.40
CA VAL A 613 -63.81 -31.96 3.70
C VAL A 613 -63.00 -31.08 4.64
N GLY A 614 -63.64 -30.57 5.69
CA GLY A 614 -63.03 -29.68 6.68
C GLY A 614 -63.69 -28.30 6.74
N ASN A 615 -63.16 -27.44 7.61
CA ASN A 615 -63.75 -26.14 7.93
C ASN A 615 -62.81 -24.95 7.57
N THR A 616 -61.80 -25.20 6.73
CA THR A 616 -60.74 -24.23 6.40
C THR A 616 -61.32 -23.04 5.64
N SER A 617 -61.17 -21.83 6.19
CA SER A 617 -61.73 -20.61 5.60
C SER A 617 -60.82 -20.02 4.51
N VAL A 618 -61.34 -19.09 3.69
CA VAL A 618 -60.49 -18.34 2.75
C VAL A 618 -59.47 -17.48 3.48
N VAL A 619 -59.77 -17.04 4.71
CA VAL A 619 -58.82 -16.31 5.58
C VAL A 619 -57.68 -17.22 6.06
N ASP A 620 -57.97 -18.48 6.40
CA ASP A 620 -56.95 -19.47 6.78
C ASP A 620 -56.04 -19.81 5.59
N LEU A 621 -56.61 -20.01 4.40
CA LEU A 621 -55.82 -20.33 3.21
C LEU A 621 -54.88 -19.19 2.80
N VAL A 622 -55.35 -17.92 2.87
CA VAL A 622 -54.46 -16.76 2.68
C VAL A 622 -53.34 -16.75 3.75
N ARG A 623 -53.63 -17.06 5.02
CA ARG A 623 -52.59 -17.17 6.05
C ARG A 623 -51.58 -18.27 5.73
N PHE A 624 -52.00 -19.45 5.27
CA PHE A 624 -51.07 -20.53 4.91
C PHE A 624 -50.19 -20.16 3.68
N GLN A 625 -50.72 -19.39 2.74
CA GLN A 625 -49.94 -18.82 1.63
C GLN A 625 -48.92 -17.77 2.14
N ASP A 626 -49.33 -16.86 3.03
CA ASP A 626 -48.43 -15.90 3.69
C ASP A 626 -47.34 -16.62 4.53
N ASP A 627 -47.69 -17.66 5.29
CA ASP A 627 -46.77 -18.47 6.11
C ASP A 627 -45.71 -19.20 5.24
N LEU A 628 -46.09 -19.73 4.08
CA LEU A 628 -45.15 -20.32 3.12
C LEU A 628 -44.22 -19.26 2.51
N VAL A 629 -44.74 -18.10 2.11
CA VAL A 629 -43.93 -17.00 1.56
C VAL A 629 -42.93 -16.48 2.60
N ASN A 630 -43.34 -16.39 3.87
CA ASN A 630 -42.44 -16.05 4.98
C ASN A 630 -41.34 -17.11 5.18
N ALA A 631 -41.67 -18.40 5.08
CA ALA A 631 -40.70 -19.49 5.16
C ALA A 631 -39.69 -19.45 3.99
N GLN A 632 -40.14 -19.30 2.74
CA GLN A 632 -39.27 -19.15 1.57
C GLN A 632 -38.31 -17.96 1.68
N ASN A 633 -38.78 -16.83 2.23
CA ASN A 633 -37.92 -15.68 2.51
C ASN A 633 -36.91 -15.96 3.62
N ALA A 634 -37.26 -16.76 4.63
CA ALA A 634 -36.34 -17.17 5.69
C ALA A 634 -35.27 -18.17 5.19
N GLU A 635 -35.65 -19.14 4.35
CA GLU A 635 -34.73 -20.06 3.67
C GLU A 635 -33.72 -19.30 2.81
N LEU A 636 -34.21 -18.36 1.99
CA LEU A 636 -33.37 -17.50 1.16
C LEU A 636 -32.41 -16.63 1.99
N ASN A 637 -32.84 -16.13 3.15
CA ASN A 637 -31.96 -15.40 4.06
C ASN A 637 -30.88 -16.33 4.62
N ALA A 638 -31.24 -17.49 5.17
CA ALA A 638 -30.29 -18.44 5.74
C ALA A 638 -29.26 -18.92 4.69
N LYS A 639 -29.68 -19.15 3.44
CA LYS A 639 -28.77 -19.48 2.33
C LYS A 639 -27.74 -18.37 2.07
N ILE A 640 -28.19 -17.11 2.05
CA ILE A 640 -27.31 -15.96 1.83
C ILE A 640 -26.40 -15.72 3.06
N ASP A 641 -26.91 -15.90 4.28
CA ASP A 641 -26.16 -15.73 5.53
C ASP A 641 -25.06 -16.80 5.70
N TYR A 642 -25.31 -18.05 5.28
CA TYR A 642 -24.28 -19.11 5.25
C TYR A 642 -23.19 -18.81 4.20
N LEU A 643 -23.58 -18.45 2.97
CA LEU A 643 -22.61 -18.06 1.94
C LEU A 643 -21.78 -16.84 2.37
N ASN A 644 -22.40 -15.88 3.05
CA ASN A 644 -21.72 -14.70 3.58
C ASN A 644 -20.75 -15.03 4.72
N SER A 645 -21.10 -15.90 5.67
CA SER A 645 -20.15 -16.28 6.73
C SER A 645 -18.97 -17.11 6.19
N LEU A 646 -19.13 -17.88 5.11
CA LEU A 646 -18.00 -18.51 4.42
C LEU A 646 -17.00 -17.48 3.85
N THR A 647 -17.47 -16.41 3.22
CA THR A 647 -16.58 -15.37 2.68
C THR A 647 -16.02 -14.46 3.77
N GLU A 648 -16.75 -14.21 4.86
CA GLU A 648 -16.19 -13.51 6.01
C GLU A 648 -15.12 -14.36 6.72
N LEU A 649 -15.24 -15.70 6.71
CA LEU A 649 -14.16 -16.60 7.10
C LEU A 649 -12.95 -16.44 6.15
N ASP A 650 -13.13 -16.50 4.82
CA ASP A 650 -12.05 -16.26 3.85
C ASP A 650 -11.35 -14.89 4.06
N ARG A 651 -12.10 -13.88 4.54
CA ARG A 651 -11.58 -12.54 4.86
C ARG A 651 -10.77 -12.55 6.16
N ILE A 652 -11.30 -13.17 7.21
CA ILE A 652 -10.67 -13.29 8.54
C ILE A 652 -9.40 -14.16 8.52
N LEU A 653 -9.32 -15.15 7.64
CA LEU A 653 -8.12 -15.97 7.44
C LEU A 653 -7.06 -15.31 6.54
N GLY A 654 -7.41 -14.26 5.80
CA GLY A 654 -6.56 -13.66 4.77
C GLY A 654 -6.50 -14.44 3.45
N THR A 655 -7.14 -15.62 3.37
CA THR A 655 -7.12 -16.56 2.24
C THR A 655 -7.95 -16.09 1.03
N THR A 656 -8.69 -14.98 1.13
CA THR A 656 -9.53 -14.46 0.04
C THR A 656 -8.79 -14.34 -1.30
N LEU A 657 -7.53 -13.88 -1.32
CA LEU A 657 -6.78 -13.75 -2.58
C LEU A 657 -6.44 -15.12 -3.19
N GLU A 658 -6.04 -16.07 -2.36
CA GLU A 658 -5.70 -17.45 -2.78
C GLU A 658 -6.94 -18.17 -3.33
N ARG A 659 -8.09 -18.02 -2.67
CA ARG A 659 -9.36 -18.62 -3.09
C ARG A 659 -9.87 -18.12 -4.45
N TRP A 660 -9.42 -16.94 -4.89
CA TRP A 660 -9.76 -16.35 -6.19
C TRP A 660 -8.59 -16.38 -7.20
N ASP A 661 -7.47 -17.05 -6.87
CA ASP A 661 -6.23 -17.13 -7.68
C ASP A 661 -5.63 -15.74 -8.03
N ILE A 662 -5.72 -14.80 -7.09
CA ILE A 662 -5.29 -13.41 -7.26
C ILE A 662 -3.85 -13.25 -6.74
N ILE A 663 -2.89 -13.40 -7.64
CA ILE A 663 -1.48 -13.15 -7.36
C ILE A 663 -1.23 -11.63 -7.34
N VAL A 664 -0.77 -11.11 -6.20
CA VAL A 664 -0.26 -9.73 -6.09
C VAL A 664 1.20 -9.74 -6.53
N GLU A 665 1.48 -9.23 -7.74
CA GLU A 665 2.84 -9.13 -8.28
C GLU A 665 3.78 -8.38 -7.31
N THR A 666 4.83 -9.07 -6.87
CA THR A 666 5.91 -8.51 -6.05
C THR A 666 7.09 -8.02 -6.88
N GLU A 667 7.16 -8.38 -8.17
CA GLU A 667 8.20 -7.97 -9.11
C GLU A 667 7.64 -7.17 -10.29
N THR A 668 8.53 -6.57 -11.09
CA THR A 668 8.19 -5.45 -11.99
C THR A 668 7.88 -5.83 -13.43
N PRO A 669 6.94 -5.13 -14.07
CA PRO A 669 7.04 -4.76 -15.48
C PRO A 669 7.56 -3.32 -15.65
N LEU A 670 8.79 -3.17 -16.16
CA LEU A 670 9.26 -2.04 -16.99
C LEU A 670 10.58 -2.36 -17.70
#